data_AF-A0A5B8VIA7-F1
#
_entry.id   AF-A0A5B8VIA7-F1
#
_cell.length_a   1.000
_cell.length_b   1.000
_cell.length_c   1.000
_cell.angle_alpha   90.00
_cell.angle_beta   90.00
_cell.angle_gamma   90.00
#
_symmetry.space_group_name_H-M   'P 1'
#
loop_
_entity.id
_entity.type
_entity.pdbx_description
1 polymer ?
#
loop_
_entity_poly.entity_id
_entity_poly.type
_entity_poly.pdbx_seq_one_letter_code
_entity_poly.pdbx_strand_id
1 'polypeptide(L)'
;MKRSICASLLLLFIPSAFLFGQIVEQNQKLPEQLLGEWYTKEGGNFMFGLYERGVFYNNTFWHYYNISNKHNKTTLNLSNDNNQKAVLQLNQKNDQLKFLPTDGKPVVCLHDQTKCVIQHNLARIKSSHFKKDSVYFNYFLLTPNAEQISIKVHQLLTGLTTTYFKPVDHQGLLHLSIPVTNPVLLEINLPYRDQRGEVYLLPGSSITLLQTHGKNLHYAGQGAQLAQEIQLLRAKRNQFQPYPFDLLLGKAGSSKPSAAVYSTILGNLRREVQAHADSLFQEKKISPLARQINNYDIQYTFANALLHYKDYTSQIWSDNSGDQQQNDTIPEAYFDFLKSADNDSAIIAPAYFDFIESIRKPDSKAEYLSKVIPPTLLNESAISIDTLSSLLLPLHQLEPPLTTEQRSLLEDYTALKTATDKATYETKHQAAIRTISKQYYTIYLFKTLCKYAAHTLIANYGWQPGITMDLVSYGNLALQFYNSGQIKVPNDYFTGDASIFHSKFIAGVLSTYINQPSNDHNSANSTNADSPTKKYNTKADWVSVNPSDFISCDTINKNGLTLIFANNYAGFPDEVKKNMITTFFTVYPQEMAAFNPSANKTVIIVIDKDCPELSATVDNVIRFQPKWFAQHPKDIDVVTHEAMHIVQHYQANNYQPRWLSEGIADYVRQLYGLSNKASGWSMPPVMSGMNYQYGYRIAARFLFWIAQYKDKDFVKEVDRSMRENKYTASIWKQRTGKTLDELWQEYTTKPQINL
;
A
#
# COMPACT_ATOMS: atom_id res chain seq x y z
N MET A 1 37.19 67.18 -48.30
CA MET A 1 37.07 66.32 -49.50
C MET A 1 36.20 65.13 -49.15
N LYS A 2 35.17 64.86 -49.99
CA LYS A 2 34.22 63.72 -50.03
C LYS A 2 33.03 63.70 -49.04
N ARG A 3 31.87 63.34 -49.60
CA ARG A 3 30.46 63.40 -49.14
C ARG A 3 29.89 62.00 -48.78
N SER A 4 28.67 62.01 -48.20
CA SER A 4 27.59 60.98 -48.04
C SER A 4 27.38 60.55 -46.58
N ILE A 5 26.21 60.69 -45.91
CA ILE A 5 24.77 60.39 -46.14
C ILE A 5 24.39 58.89 -46.01
N CYS A 6 23.60 58.62 -44.94
CA CYS A 6 22.54 57.63 -44.64
C CYS A 6 22.61 56.14 -45.06
N ALA A 7 22.35 55.24 -44.07
CA ALA A 7 21.36 54.12 -44.03
C ALA A 7 21.73 53.17 -42.86
N SER A 8 20.97 53.00 -41.76
CA SER A 8 19.72 52.21 -41.55
C SER A 8 19.96 50.89 -40.79
N LEU A 9 19.06 50.66 -39.81
CA LEU A 9 18.85 49.51 -38.91
C LEU A 9 19.14 48.10 -39.47
N LEU A 10 19.64 47.20 -38.60
CA LEU A 10 18.90 46.00 -38.12
C LEU A 10 19.68 45.30 -36.98
N LEU A 11 19.05 45.18 -35.80
CA LEU A 11 19.48 44.33 -34.69
C LEU A 11 18.80 42.96 -34.86
N LEU A 12 19.58 41.91 -35.14
CA LEU A 12 19.11 40.52 -35.17
C LEU A 12 20.02 39.63 -34.31
N PHE A 13 19.39 39.08 -33.26
CA PHE A 13 19.61 37.83 -32.53
C PHE A 13 20.91 37.04 -32.76
N ILE A 14 21.66 36.84 -31.67
CA ILE A 14 22.57 35.68 -31.48
C ILE A 14 21.96 34.82 -30.36
N PRO A 15 21.79 33.50 -30.55
CA PRO A 15 21.28 32.63 -29.50
C PRO A 15 22.36 32.42 -28.42
N SER A 16 22.02 32.72 -27.18
CA SER A 16 22.82 32.43 -26.00
C SER A 16 22.86 30.91 -25.76
N ALA A 17 23.96 30.28 -26.17
CA ALA A 17 24.32 28.93 -25.78
C ALA A 17 24.54 28.86 -24.26
N PHE A 18 23.83 27.93 -23.62
CA PHE A 18 24.00 27.57 -22.22
C PHE A 18 25.43 27.05 -21.96
N LEU A 19 26.07 27.58 -20.93
CA LEU A 19 27.33 27.04 -20.39
C LEU A 19 27.11 25.61 -19.86
N PHE A 20 27.65 24.62 -20.58
CA PHE A 20 27.97 23.32 -20.00
C PHE A 20 29.26 23.43 -19.18
N GLY A 21 29.26 22.76 -18.01
CA GLY A 21 30.38 22.70 -17.08
C GLY A 21 31.67 22.17 -17.72
N GLN A 22 32.80 22.65 -17.20
CA GLN A 22 34.13 22.21 -17.56
C GLN A 22 34.28 20.68 -17.44
N ILE A 23 34.61 20.05 -18.56
CA ILE A 23 35.17 18.70 -18.59
C ILE A 23 36.58 18.79 -18.00
N VAL A 24 36.82 18.15 -16.85
CA VAL A 24 38.16 17.87 -16.34
C VAL A 24 38.71 16.69 -17.13
N GLU A 25 39.92 16.82 -17.68
CA GLU A 25 40.64 15.75 -18.41
C GLU A 25 40.73 14.45 -17.59
N GLN A 26 40.16 13.35 -18.11
CA GLN A 26 40.41 11.99 -17.62
C GLN A 26 41.81 11.53 -18.03
N ASN A 27 42.79 11.59 -17.11
CA ASN A 27 44.16 11.20 -17.43
C ASN A 27 44.57 9.76 -17.05
N GLN A 28 43.69 8.88 -16.52
CA GLN A 28 43.99 7.45 -16.33
C GLN A 28 42.77 6.54 -16.49
N LYS A 29 42.91 5.46 -17.27
CA LYS A 29 41.91 4.39 -17.42
C LYS A 29 41.95 3.41 -16.23
N LEU A 30 40.81 2.77 -15.92
CA LEU A 30 40.75 1.68 -14.95
C LEU A 30 41.53 0.47 -15.50
N PRO A 31 42.40 -0.19 -14.70
CA PRO A 31 43.06 -1.43 -15.11
C PRO A 31 42.06 -2.53 -15.48
N GLU A 32 42.24 -3.19 -16.64
CA GLU A 32 41.31 -4.21 -17.15
C GLU A 32 41.04 -5.35 -16.17
N GLN A 33 42.07 -5.79 -15.45
CA GLN A 33 41.99 -6.83 -14.41
C GLN A 33 41.08 -6.49 -13.22
N LEU A 34 40.68 -5.22 -13.06
CA LEU A 34 39.74 -4.80 -12.04
C LEU A 34 38.28 -4.84 -12.52
N LEU A 35 38.04 -4.92 -13.83
CA LEU A 35 36.69 -4.90 -14.39
C LEU A 35 35.89 -6.15 -13.98
N GLY A 36 34.58 -5.94 -13.79
CA GLY A 36 33.63 -6.99 -13.47
C GLY A 36 33.14 -6.96 -12.01
N GLU A 37 32.48 -8.04 -11.65
CA GLU A 37 31.79 -8.23 -10.38
C GLU A 37 32.74 -8.76 -9.29
N TRP A 38 32.64 -8.18 -8.10
CA TRP A 38 33.45 -8.58 -6.96
C TRP A 38 32.58 -8.97 -5.77
N TYR A 39 32.90 -10.11 -5.16
CA TYR A 39 32.13 -10.73 -4.09
C TYR A 39 32.91 -10.76 -2.79
N THR A 40 32.24 -10.61 -1.65
CA THR A 40 32.90 -10.77 -0.35
C THR A 40 33.45 -12.19 -0.20
N LYS A 41 34.73 -12.32 0.14
CA LYS A 41 35.38 -13.63 0.36
C LYS A 41 34.62 -14.45 1.41
N GLU A 42 34.17 -13.78 2.46
CA GLU A 42 33.25 -14.32 3.47
C GLU A 42 31.82 -13.94 3.08
N GLY A 43 30.96 -14.94 2.89
CA GLY A 43 29.55 -14.77 2.56
C GLY A 43 29.21 -14.77 1.06
N GLY A 44 30.18 -14.52 0.16
CA GLY A 44 29.95 -14.58 -1.29
C GLY A 44 28.94 -13.54 -1.81
N ASN A 45 28.66 -12.49 -1.04
CA ASN A 45 27.71 -11.44 -1.41
C ASN A 45 28.35 -10.53 -2.44
N PHE A 46 27.59 -10.13 -3.47
CA PHE A 46 28.02 -9.07 -4.37
C PHE A 46 28.33 -7.80 -3.56
N MET A 47 29.51 -7.21 -3.78
CA MET A 47 29.98 -6.05 -3.04
C MET A 47 30.06 -4.80 -3.93
N PHE A 48 30.71 -4.91 -5.09
CA PHE A 48 30.72 -3.84 -6.10
C PHE A 48 30.98 -4.41 -7.49
N GLY A 49 30.58 -3.63 -8.50
CA GLY A 49 30.85 -3.89 -9.91
C GLY A 49 31.65 -2.74 -10.48
N LEU A 50 32.83 -3.05 -11.00
CA LEU A 50 33.73 -2.07 -11.61
C LEU A 50 33.57 -2.16 -13.13
N TYR A 51 33.09 -1.09 -13.75
CA TYR A 51 32.81 -1.04 -15.18
C TYR A 51 33.49 0.17 -15.82
N GLU A 52 33.58 0.17 -17.15
CA GLU A 52 34.16 1.30 -17.90
C GLU A 52 33.40 2.61 -17.62
N ARG A 53 32.06 2.52 -17.57
CA ARG A 53 31.19 3.69 -17.35
C ARG A 53 31.14 4.20 -15.90
N GLY A 54 31.60 3.41 -14.93
CA GLY A 54 31.50 3.75 -13.51
C GLY A 54 31.56 2.55 -12.58
N VAL A 55 31.27 2.79 -11.31
CA VAL A 55 31.21 1.77 -10.25
C VAL A 55 29.79 1.65 -9.75
N PHE A 56 29.26 0.44 -9.67
CA PHE A 56 28.08 0.18 -8.86
C PHE A 56 28.51 -0.28 -7.46
N TYR A 57 28.17 0.51 -6.45
CA TYR A 57 28.53 0.25 -5.06
C TYR A 57 27.48 0.85 -4.12
N ASN A 58 27.07 0.09 -3.11
CA ASN A 58 26.10 0.50 -2.09
C ASN A 58 24.77 1.02 -2.67
N ASN A 59 24.19 0.26 -3.61
CA ASN A 59 22.92 0.60 -4.30
C ASN A 59 22.97 1.96 -5.01
N THR A 60 24.15 2.40 -5.44
CA THR A 60 24.34 3.67 -6.14
C THR A 60 25.30 3.45 -7.29
N PHE A 61 25.02 4.11 -8.41
CA PHE A 61 25.95 4.20 -9.52
C PHE A 61 26.82 5.44 -9.36
N TRP A 62 28.13 5.25 -9.50
CA TRP A 62 29.14 6.27 -9.27
C TRP A 62 29.98 6.48 -10.52
N HIS A 63 30.15 7.73 -10.93
CA HIS A 63 31.02 8.14 -12.02
C HIS A 63 32.44 8.39 -11.51
N TYR A 64 33.44 8.03 -12.34
CA TYR A 64 34.82 8.39 -12.06
C TYR A 64 35.05 9.86 -12.41
N TYR A 65 35.46 10.66 -11.43
CA TYR A 65 36.01 11.99 -11.72
C TYR A 65 37.54 12.01 -11.61
N ASN A 66 38.16 11.06 -10.88
CA ASN A 66 39.61 10.88 -10.87
C ASN A 66 40.01 9.46 -10.49
N ILE A 67 40.91 8.85 -11.28
CA ILE A 67 41.51 7.54 -11.02
C ILE A 67 43.02 7.72 -10.82
N SER A 68 43.56 7.16 -9.75
CA SER A 68 45.00 7.18 -9.47
C SER A 68 45.53 5.77 -9.24
N ASN A 69 46.48 5.33 -10.07
CA ASN A 69 47.14 4.04 -9.95
C ASN A 69 48.58 4.20 -9.42
N LYS A 70 48.93 3.45 -8.37
CA LYS A 70 50.29 3.35 -7.81
C LYS A 70 50.59 1.89 -7.44
N HIS A 71 51.48 1.23 -8.20
CA HIS A 71 51.76 -0.20 -8.07
C HIS A 71 50.45 -1.01 -8.01
N ASN A 72 50.25 -1.81 -6.95
CA ASN A 72 49.05 -2.63 -6.73
C ASN A 72 47.88 -1.87 -6.11
N LYS A 73 47.99 -0.55 -5.91
CA LYS A 73 46.96 0.29 -5.28
C LYS A 73 46.29 1.19 -6.32
N THR A 74 44.98 1.09 -6.43
CA THR A 74 44.13 1.98 -7.22
C THR A 74 43.24 2.79 -6.28
N THR A 75 43.20 4.11 -6.47
CA THR A 75 42.28 5.01 -5.75
C THR A 75 41.27 5.57 -6.74
N LEU A 76 39.99 5.30 -6.48
CA LEU A 76 38.87 5.75 -7.29
C LEU A 76 38.20 6.90 -6.55
N ASN A 77 38.19 8.08 -7.14
CA ASN A 77 37.42 9.20 -6.63
C ASN A 77 36.16 9.33 -7.47
N LEU A 78 35.03 9.30 -6.77
CA LEU A 78 33.73 9.02 -7.32
C LEU A 78 32.75 10.16 -7.05
N SER A 79 31.87 10.42 -8.01
CA SER A 79 30.71 11.30 -7.84
C SER A 79 29.45 10.70 -8.43
N ASN A 80 28.28 11.00 -7.87
CA ASN A 80 26.99 10.64 -8.47
C ASN A 80 26.25 11.88 -8.99
N ASP A 81 25.11 11.69 -9.65
CA ASP A 81 24.30 12.78 -10.24
C ASP A 81 23.76 13.77 -9.20
N ASN A 82 23.72 13.38 -7.93
CA ASN A 82 23.38 14.25 -6.80
C ASN A 82 24.58 15.05 -6.27
N ASN A 83 25.71 15.05 -6.98
CA ASN A 83 26.98 15.67 -6.58
C ASN A 83 27.57 15.15 -5.24
N GLN A 84 27.12 13.99 -4.76
CA GLN A 84 27.74 13.33 -3.61
C GLN A 84 29.08 12.74 -4.03
N LYS A 85 30.05 12.68 -3.11
CA LYS A 85 31.40 12.19 -3.38
C LYS A 85 31.74 10.98 -2.53
N ALA A 86 32.48 10.03 -3.10
CA ALA A 86 33.03 8.88 -2.40
C ALA A 86 34.47 8.60 -2.85
N VAL A 87 35.24 7.88 -2.03
CA VAL A 87 36.58 7.42 -2.36
C VAL A 87 36.68 5.94 -2.09
N LEU A 88 37.12 5.17 -3.08
CA LEU A 88 37.40 3.74 -2.92
C LEU A 88 38.90 3.50 -3.07
N GLN A 89 39.48 2.82 -2.10
CA GLN A 89 40.85 2.35 -2.19
C GLN A 89 40.86 0.84 -2.43
N LEU A 90 41.45 0.46 -3.55
CA LEU A 90 41.56 -0.92 -4.01
C LEU A 90 43.02 -1.34 -3.96
N ASN A 91 43.30 -2.48 -3.33
CA ASN A 91 44.64 -3.07 -3.32
C ASN A 91 44.56 -4.50 -3.86
N GLN A 92 45.15 -4.72 -5.04
CA GLN A 92 45.13 -6.00 -5.72
C GLN A 92 46.33 -6.85 -5.32
N LYS A 93 46.06 -8.08 -4.89
CA LYS A 93 47.10 -9.07 -4.61
C LYS A 93 46.61 -10.44 -5.09
N ASN A 94 47.24 -10.95 -6.15
CA ASN A 94 46.79 -12.16 -6.85
C ASN A 94 45.32 -11.99 -7.32
N ASP A 95 44.47 -13.01 -7.14
CA ASP A 95 43.03 -12.99 -7.45
C ASP A 95 42.16 -12.23 -6.41
N GLN A 96 42.78 -11.54 -5.43
CA GLN A 96 42.07 -10.88 -4.34
C GLN A 96 42.13 -9.35 -4.48
N LEU A 97 41.02 -8.71 -4.17
CA LEU A 97 40.92 -7.27 -4.07
C LEU A 97 40.56 -6.87 -2.65
N LYS A 98 41.48 -6.17 -1.98
CA LYS A 98 41.18 -5.57 -0.69
C LYS A 98 40.55 -4.20 -0.91
N PHE A 99 39.28 -4.11 -0.56
CA PHE A 99 38.44 -2.94 -0.63
C PHE A 99 38.46 -2.19 0.70
N LEU A 100 38.70 -0.88 0.68
CA LEU A 100 38.59 -0.01 1.85
C LEU A 100 37.66 1.17 1.52
N PRO A 101 36.42 1.17 2.05
CA PRO A 101 35.51 2.32 1.93
C PRO A 101 35.93 3.45 2.88
N THR A 102 35.48 4.68 2.61
CA THR A 102 35.78 5.86 3.43
C THR A 102 35.42 5.66 4.91
N ASP A 103 34.30 5.00 5.21
CA ASP A 103 33.73 4.90 6.56
C ASP A 103 33.58 3.45 7.06
N GLY A 104 34.41 2.52 6.59
CA GLY A 104 34.24 1.10 6.92
C GLY A 104 35.52 0.31 7.06
N LYS A 105 35.36 -0.94 7.51
CA LYS A 105 36.48 -1.87 7.66
C LYS A 105 36.92 -2.40 6.29
N PRO A 106 38.21 -2.72 6.11
CA PRO A 106 38.66 -3.36 4.90
C PRO A 106 37.94 -4.69 4.66
N VAL A 107 37.45 -4.91 3.45
CA VAL A 107 36.80 -6.16 3.01
C VAL A 107 37.69 -6.81 1.96
N VAL A 108 37.84 -8.13 2.02
CA VAL A 108 38.52 -8.90 0.98
C VAL A 108 37.48 -9.43 0.01
N CYS A 109 37.66 -9.13 -1.26
CA CYS A 109 36.78 -9.55 -2.33
C CYS A 109 37.49 -10.48 -3.33
N LEU A 110 36.71 -11.38 -3.92
CA LEU A 110 37.13 -12.30 -4.98
C LEU A 110 36.34 -11.99 -6.25
N HIS A 111 36.96 -12.18 -7.41
CA HIS A 111 36.31 -12.07 -8.72
C HIS A 111 35.43 -13.31 -9.01
N ASP A 112 35.91 -14.50 -8.62
CA ASP A 112 35.19 -15.76 -8.77
C ASP A 112 34.38 -16.09 -7.50
N GLN A 113 33.05 -16.02 -7.60
CA GLN A 113 32.12 -16.31 -6.50
C GLN A 113 32.25 -17.76 -6.01
N THR A 114 32.63 -18.72 -6.87
CA THR A 114 32.74 -20.15 -6.50
C THR A 114 33.89 -20.42 -5.51
N LYS A 115 34.85 -19.51 -5.42
CA LYS A 115 35.96 -19.55 -4.45
C LYS A 115 35.60 -18.89 -3.10
N CYS A 116 34.41 -18.31 -2.96
CA CYS A 116 33.95 -17.68 -1.72
C CYS A 116 33.50 -18.71 -0.68
N VAL A 117 33.61 -18.37 0.60
CA VAL A 117 33.14 -19.21 1.71
C VAL A 117 31.79 -18.68 2.19
N ILE A 118 30.71 -19.35 1.84
CA ILE A 118 29.33 -18.96 2.20
C ILE A 118 28.92 -19.70 3.48
N GLN A 119 28.49 -18.96 4.50
CA GLN A 119 27.94 -19.53 5.72
C GLN A 119 26.42 -19.66 5.60
N HIS A 120 25.93 -20.86 5.32
CA HIS A 120 24.51 -21.16 5.16
C HIS A 120 23.77 -21.26 6.52
N ASN A 121 23.63 -20.13 7.23
CA ASN A 121 23.19 -20.10 8.65
C ASN A 121 22.01 -19.15 8.96
N LEU A 122 21.27 -18.65 7.96
CA LEU A 122 20.07 -17.85 8.19
C LEU A 122 19.08 -18.57 9.12
N ALA A 123 18.68 -17.87 10.19
CA ALA A 123 17.86 -18.44 11.25
C ALA A 123 16.41 -18.65 10.80
N ARG A 124 15.78 -19.71 11.32
CA ARG A 124 14.34 -19.94 11.16
C ARG A 124 13.53 -18.79 11.74
N ILE A 125 12.39 -18.51 11.11
CA ILE A 125 11.46 -17.48 11.56
C ILE A 125 10.19 -18.10 12.15
N LYS A 126 9.57 -17.38 13.08
CA LYS A 126 8.31 -17.75 13.74
C LYS A 126 7.25 -16.69 13.50
N SER A 127 5.99 -17.07 13.66
CA SER A 127 4.84 -16.19 13.36
C SER A 127 4.72 -14.94 14.21
N SER A 128 5.30 -14.94 15.42
CA SER A 128 5.33 -13.78 16.31
C SER A 128 6.11 -12.56 15.77
N HIS A 129 6.77 -12.70 14.61
CA HIS A 129 7.59 -11.65 13.98
C HIS A 129 6.87 -10.90 12.85
N PHE A 130 5.61 -11.22 12.56
CA PHE A 130 4.83 -10.54 11.51
C PHE A 130 4.34 -9.17 12.00
N LYS A 131 4.76 -8.13 11.29
CA LYS A 131 4.47 -6.73 11.60
C LYS A 131 4.46 -5.92 10.30
N LYS A 132 3.78 -4.78 10.32
CA LYS A 132 3.82 -3.81 9.24
C LYS A 132 5.24 -3.24 9.12
N ASP A 133 5.85 -3.42 7.96
CA ASP A 133 7.19 -2.94 7.62
C ASP A 133 7.27 -2.76 6.09
N SER A 134 8.47 -2.65 5.53
CA SER A 134 8.69 -2.69 4.08
C SER A 134 9.83 -3.63 3.71
N VAL A 135 9.79 -4.16 2.50
CA VAL A 135 10.96 -4.78 1.85
C VAL A 135 11.48 -3.84 0.78
N TYR A 136 12.80 -3.82 0.60
CA TYR A 136 13.47 -2.90 -0.32
C TYR A 136 14.06 -3.68 -1.48
N PHE A 137 13.42 -3.58 -2.64
CA PHE A 137 13.90 -4.17 -3.88
C PHE A 137 14.70 -3.13 -4.66
N ASN A 138 15.93 -3.48 -5.01
CA ASN A 138 16.79 -2.68 -5.87
C ASN A 138 17.16 -3.49 -7.11
N TYR A 139 17.31 -2.80 -8.23
CA TYR A 139 17.76 -3.41 -9.47
C TYR A 139 18.80 -2.53 -10.15
N PHE A 140 19.83 -3.17 -10.70
CA PHE A 140 20.85 -2.53 -11.51
C PHE A 140 20.97 -3.24 -12.86
N LEU A 141 20.75 -2.50 -13.94
CA LEU A 141 20.98 -2.91 -15.32
C LEU A 141 22.24 -2.21 -15.83
N LEU A 142 23.27 -2.98 -16.14
CA LEU A 142 24.57 -2.43 -16.54
C LEU A 142 24.49 -1.62 -17.85
N THR A 143 23.62 -2.01 -18.77
CA THR A 143 23.41 -1.29 -20.04
C THR A 143 21.96 -0.84 -20.08
N PRO A 144 21.65 0.37 -19.56
CA PRO A 144 20.28 0.85 -19.45
C PRO A 144 19.66 0.97 -20.84
N ASN A 145 18.44 0.47 -20.98
CA ASN A 145 17.55 0.74 -22.09
C ASN A 145 16.25 1.29 -21.49
N ALA A 146 15.43 1.96 -22.30
CA ALA A 146 14.20 2.61 -21.84
C ALA A 146 13.08 1.62 -21.44
N GLU A 147 13.43 0.41 -20.99
CA GLU A 147 12.50 -0.66 -20.67
C GLU A 147 12.02 -0.60 -19.22
N GLN A 148 10.83 -1.17 -19.02
CA GLN A 148 10.24 -1.34 -17.70
C GLN A 148 10.40 -2.79 -17.25
N ILE A 149 10.68 -2.97 -15.96
CA ILE A 149 10.60 -4.28 -15.33
C ILE A 149 9.26 -4.42 -14.62
N SER A 150 8.76 -5.66 -14.51
CA SER A 150 7.59 -5.94 -13.68
C SER A 150 7.95 -6.78 -12.47
N ILE A 151 7.48 -6.36 -11.31
CA ILE A 151 7.71 -7.03 -10.03
C ILE A 151 6.33 -7.36 -9.45
N LYS A 152 5.97 -8.64 -9.43
CA LYS A 152 4.76 -9.11 -8.78
C LYS A 152 5.06 -9.46 -7.33
N VAL A 153 4.25 -8.96 -6.42
CA VAL A 153 4.32 -9.22 -4.99
C VAL A 153 3.13 -10.08 -4.63
N HIS A 154 3.39 -11.34 -4.27
CA HIS A 154 2.34 -12.25 -3.82
C HIS A 154 2.12 -12.06 -2.33
N GLN A 155 0.98 -11.46 -1.95
CA GLN A 155 0.58 -11.32 -0.55
C GLN A 155 0.01 -12.65 -0.07
N LEU A 156 0.82 -13.40 0.67
CA LEU A 156 0.53 -14.76 1.13
C LEU A 156 -0.66 -14.89 2.10
N LEU A 157 -1.25 -13.76 2.50
CA LEU A 157 -2.38 -13.67 3.44
C LEU A 157 -3.73 -13.43 2.78
N THR A 158 -3.75 -12.53 1.79
CA THR A 158 -4.98 -12.07 1.13
C THR A 158 -5.12 -12.64 -0.27
N GLY A 159 -4.07 -13.25 -0.83
CA GLY A 159 -4.04 -13.71 -2.22
C GLY A 159 -3.88 -12.59 -3.23
N LEU A 160 -3.84 -11.34 -2.76
CA LEU A 160 -3.64 -10.20 -3.62
C LEU A 160 -2.25 -10.28 -4.22
N THR A 161 -2.20 -10.19 -5.54
CA THR A 161 -0.94 -10.01 -6.25
C THR A 161 -0.87 -8.56 -6.71
N THR A 162 0.08 -7.81 -6.15
CA THR A 162 0.34 -6.44 -6.62
C THR A 162 1.46 -6.47 -7.65
N THR A 163 1.21 -5.96 -8.85
CA THR A 163 2.25 -5.85 -9.89
C THR A 163 2.76 -4.41 -9.96
N TYR A 164 4.06 -4.22 -9.77
CA TYR A 164 4.75 -2.95 -9.96
C TYR A 164 5.43 -2.94 -11.32
N PHE A 165 5.00 -2.04 -12.21
CA PHE A 165 5.72 -1.71 -13.43
C PHE A 165 6.59 -0.50 -13.16
N LYS A 166 7.91 -0.67 -13.27
CA LYS A 166 8.87 0.38 -12.91
C LYS A 166 9.91 0.53 -14.02
N PRO A 167 10.12 1.76 -14.54
CA PRO A 167 11.20 2.02 -15.47
C PRO A 167 12.54 1.89 -14.73
N VAL A 168 13.55 1.44 -15.46
CA VAL A 168 14.93 1.59 -15.04
C VAL A 168 15.38 2.99 -15.45
N ASP A 169 16.03 3.73 -14.55
CA ASP A 169 16.50 5.09 -14.86
C ASP A 169 17.67 5.10 -15.86
N HIS A 170 18.09 6.29 -16.28
CA HIS A 170 19.19 6.47 -17.24
C HIS A 170 20.54 5.93 -16.74
N GLN A 171 20.71 5.76 -15.42
CA GLN A 171 21.89 5.16 -14.83
C GLN A 171 21.81 3.63 -14.78
N GLY A 172 20.63 3.05 -14.99
CA GLY A 172 20.40 1.63 -14.87
C GLY A 172 19.84 1.23 -13.51
N LEU A 173 19.42 2.18 -12.68
CA LEU A 173 18.96 1.93 -11.32
C LEU A 173 17.44 1.87 -11.25
N LEU A 174 16.97 1.07 -10.31
CA LEU A 174 15.59 1.08 -9.86
C LEU A 174 15.58 0.78 -8.37
N HIS A 175 14.81 1.59 -7.63
CA HIS A 175 14.59 1.43 -6.21
C HIS A 175 13.09 1.33 -5.95
N LEU A 176 12.69 0.31 -5.20
CA LEU A 176 11.30 0.06 -4.87
C LEU A 176 11.19 -0.35 -3.40
N SER A 177 10.44 0.44 -2.64
CA SER A 177 9.98 0.08 -1.30
C SER A 177 8.59 -0.55 -1.42
N ILE A 178 8.43 -1.75 -0.87
CA ILE A 178 7.18 -2.52 -0.95
C ILE A 178 6.68 -2.71 0.49
N PRO A 179 5.54 -2.12 0.88
CA PRO A 179 4.98 -2.35 2.19
C PRO A 179 4.50 -3.80 2.34
N VAL A 180 4.90 -4.44 3.43
CA VAL A 180 4.55 -5.83 3.72
C VAL A 180 4.20 -6.01 5.19
N THR A 181 3.43 -7.04 5.49
CA THR A 181 3.08 -7.44 6.87
C THR A 181 3.71 -8.76 7.30
N ASN A 182 4.22 -9.51 6.33
CA ASN A 182 4.76 -10.86 6.45
C ASN A 182 5.80 -11.08 5.33
N PRO A 183 6.57 -12.18 5.38
CA PRO A 183 7.44 -12.56 4.26
C PRO A 183 6.67 -12.64 2.94
N VAL A 184 7.29 -12.17 1.87
CA VAL A 184 6.70 -12.12 0.52
C VAL A 184 7.58 -12.82 -0.48
N LEU A 185 6.95 -13.43 -1.48
CA LEU A 185 7.60 -13.88 -2.71
C LEU A 185 7.44 -12.78 -3.76
N LEU A 186 8.56 -12.33 -4.30
CA LEU A 186 8.64 -11.46 -5.46
C LEU A 186 8.85 -12.32 -6.71
N GLU A 187 7.95 -12.22 -7.69
CA GLU A 187 8.18 -12.71 -9.05
C GLU A 187 8.60 -11.51 -9.92
N ILE A 188 9.84 -11.51 -10.40
CA ILE A 188 10.43 -10.43 -11.17
C ILE A 188 10.57 -10.86 -12.62
N ASN A 189 9.92 -10.11 -13.51
CA ASN A 189 10.12 -10.22 -14.94
C ASN A 189 11.20 -9.23 -15.37
N LEU A 190 12.35 -9.77 -15.75
CA LEU A 190 13.52 -9.00 -16.18
C LEU A 190 13.62 -8.97 -17.70
N PRO A 191 14.04 -7.84 -18.27
CA PRO A 191 14.24 -7.72 -19.71
C PRO A 191 15.40 -8.63 -20.17
N TYR A 192 15.29 -9.19 -21.37
CA TYR A 192 16.32 -10.06 -21.99
C TYR A 192 16.59 -11.40 -21.26
N ARG A 193 15.66 -11.88 -20.43
CA ARG A 193 15.76 -13.18 -19.77
C ARG A 193 14.52 -14.03 -19.96
N ASP A 194 14.72 -15.28 -20.37
CA ASP A 194 13.65 -16.28 -20.55
C ASP A 194 13.07 -16.79 -19.21
N GLN A 195 13.72 -16.48 -18.08
CA GLN A 195 13.36 -16.99 -16.75
C GLN A 195 13.02 -15.86 -15.77
N ARG A 196 11.87 -15.98 -15.12
CA ARG A 196 11.43 -15.10 -14.03
C ARG A 196 12.36 -15.25 -12.82
N GLY A 197 12.80 -14.12 -12.26
CA GLY A 197 13.48 -14.09 -10.97
C GLY A 197 12.48 -14.32 -9.84
N GLU A 198 12.79 -15.21 -8.90
CA GLU A 198 11.95 -15.43 -7.71
C GLU A 198 12.78 -15.14 -6.47
N VAL A 199 12.29 -14.22 -5.64
CA VAL A 199 13.02 -13.74 -4.47
C VAL A 199 12.09 -13.73 -3.26
N TYR A 200 12.50 -14.42 -2.21
CA TYR A 200 11.86 -14.34 -0.90
C TYR A 200 12.48 -13.21 -0.09
N LEU A 201 11.64 -12.30 0.40
CA LEU A 201 12.07 -11.20 1.27
C LEU A 201 11.28 -11.21 2.58
N LEU A 202 12.00 -10.91 3.66
CA LEU A 202 11.45 -10.73 4.98
C LEU A 202 11.16 -9.23 5.22
N PRO A 203 10.12 -8.87 5.99
CA PRO A 203 9.89 -7.48 6.41
C PRO A 203 11.17 -6.84 6.98
N GLY A 204 11.51 -5.64 6.51
CA GLY A 204 12.72 -4.89 6.88
C GLY A 204 13.98 -5.25 6.07
N SER A 205 13.95 -6.29 5.23
CA SER A 205 15.11 -6.70 4.44
C SER A 205 15.21 -5.99 3.09
N SER A 206 16.44 -5.92 2.57
CA SER A 206 16.72 -5.40 1.24
C SER A 206 17.39 -6.44 0.35
N ILE A 207 17.13 -6.35 -0.95
CA ILE A 207 17.86 -7.08 -1.97
C ILE A 207 18.20 -6.17 -3.14
N THR A 208 19.31 -6.48 -3.79
CA THR A 208 19.74 -5.83 -5.02
C THR A 208 19.99 -6.90 -6.06
N LEU A 209 19.28 -6.82 -7.18
CA LEU A 209 19.46 -7.67 -8.34
C LEU A 209 20.33 -6.93 -9.34
N LEU A 210 21.37 -7.58 -9.85
CA LEU A 210 22.23 -6.98 -10.87
C LEU A 210 22.22 -7.84 -12.12
N GLN A 211 21.84 -7.20 -13.23
CA GLN A 211 21.93 -7.75 -14.57
C GLN A 211 23.09 -7.08 -15.30
N THR A 212 24.17 -7.83 -15.43
CA THR A 212 25.45 -7.35 -15.97
C THR A 212 25.80 -8.11 -17.25
N HIS A 213 27.08 -8.21 -17.62
CA HIS A 213 27.49 -8.88 -18.86
C HIS A 213 27.16 -10.39 -18.83
N GLY A 214 26.18 -10.82 -19.62
CA GLY A 214 25.74 -12.22 -19.75
C GLY A 214 24.29 -12.44 -19.31
N LYS A 215 23.84 -13.72 -19.23
CA LYS A 215 22.50 -14.10 -18.74
C LYS A 215 22.42 -14.28 -17.21
N ASN A 216 23.51 -14.01 -16.48
CA ASN A 216 23.62 -14.29 -15.05
C ASN A 216 23.07 -13.13 -14.21
N LEU A 217 22.30 -13.48 -13.17
CA LEU A 217 21.71 -12.53 -12.23
C LEU A 217 22.50 -12.60 -10.92
N HIS A 218 23.03 -11.46 -10.48
CA HIS A 218 23.75 -11.35 -9.22
C HIS A 218 22.84 -10.80 -8.12
N TYR A 219 23.10 -11.21 -6.88
CA TYR A 219 22.32 -10.79 -5.72
C TYR A 219 23.22 -10.10 -4.68
N ALA A 220 22.76 -8.97 -4.18
CA ALA A 220 23.38 -8.20 -3.09
C ALA A 220 22.35 -7.84 -2.01
N GLY A 221 22.85 -7.36 -0.87
CA GLY A 221 22.02 -6.98 0.28
C GLY A 221 21.66 -8.17 1.18
N GLN A 222 20.81 -7.90 2.19
CA GLN A 222 20.47 -8.86 3.23
C GLN A 222 19.72 -10.09 2.70
N GLY A 223 18.94 -9.94 1.62
CA GLY A 223 18.19 -11.01 0.99
C GLY A 223 18.99 -11.89 0.02
N ALA A 224 20.25 -11.54 -0.28
CA ALA A 224 21.01 -12.21 -1.34
C ALA A 224 21.23 -13.70 -1.10
N GLN A 225 21.64 -14.06 0.13
CA GLN A 225 21.88 -15.44 0.50
C GLN A 225 20.62 -16.29 0.39
N LEU A 226 19.49 -15.81 0.91
CA LEU A 226 18.22 -16.54 0.82
C LEU A 226 17.79 -16.72 -0.63
N ALA A 227 17.93 -15.69 -1.47
CA ALA A 227 17.61 -15.77 -2.89
C ALA A 227 18.44 -16.86 -3.60
N GLN A 228 19.75 -16.93 -3.32
CA GLN A 228 20.63 -17.95 -3.89
C GLN A 228 20.27 -19.36 -3.43
N GLU A 229 20.04 -19.56 -2.13
CA GLU A 229 19.69 -20.85 -1.55
C GLU A 229 18.36 -21.40 -2.09
N ILE A 230 17.37 -20.52 -2.30
CA ILE A 230 16.08 -20.90 -2.88
C ILE A 230 16.21 -21.34 -4.35
N GLN A 231 17.13 -20.78 -5.13
CA GLN A 231 17.33 -21.22 -6.52
C GLN A 231 17.75 -22.70 -6.59
N LEU A 232 18.52 -23.20 -5.62
CA LEU A 232 18.91 -24.62 -5.54
C LEU A 232 17.71 -25.55 -5.35
N LEU A 233 16.65 -25.06 -4.70
CA LEU A 233 15.45 -25.82 -4.38
C LEU A 233 14.40 -25.76 -5.50
N ARG A 234 14.48 -24.72 -6.36
CA ARG A 234 13.48 -24.39 -7.38
C ARG A 234 13.27 -25.48 -8.42
N ALA A 235 14.35 -26.06 -8.96
CA ALA A 235 14.24 -27.04 -10.04
C ALA A 235 13.45 -28.29 -9.62
N LYS A 236 13.73 -28.83 -8.43
CA LYS A 236 13.00 -29.98 -7.88
C LYS A 236 11.56 -29.60 -7.54
N ARG A 237 11.33 -28.42 -6.97
CA ARG A 237 9.97 -27.92 -6.66
C ARG A 237 9.11 -27.75 -7.92
N ASN A 238 9.66 -27.17 -8.98
CA ASN A 238 8.93 -26.91 -10.23
C ASN A 238 8.46 -28.18 -10.94
N GLN A 239 9.03 -29.35 -10.65
CA GLN A 239 8.53 -30.64 -11.17
C GLN A 239 7.13 -31.01 -10.63
N PHE A 240 6.67 -30.38 -9.55
CA PHE A 240 5.43 -30.74 -8.86
C PHE A 240 4.44 -29.57 -8.75
N GLN A 241 4.80 -28.40 -9.27
CA GLN A 241 4.04 -27.14 -9.19
C GLN A 241 3.47 -26.76 -10.57
N PRO A 242 2.22 -26.29 -10.67
CA PRO A 242 1.24 -26.22 -9.58
C PRO A 242 0.73 -27.61 -9.18
N TYR A 243 0.80 -28.60 -10.09
CA TYR A 243 0.29 -29.96 -9.87
C TYR A 243 1.17 -31.02 -10.54
N PRO A 244 1.44 -32.16 -9.87
CA PRO A 244 2.30 -33.21 -10.41
C PRO A 244 1.51 -34.17 -11.34
N PHE A 245 0.76 -33.66 -12.32
CA PHE A 245 -0.14 -34.49 -13.15
C PHE A 245 0.56 -35.66 -13.83
N ASP A 246 1.68 -35.40 -14.51
CA ASP A 246 2.45 -36.44 -15.22
C ASP A 246 3.06 -37.47 -14.26
N LEU A 247 3.49 -37.01 -13.09
CA LEU A 247 4.05 -37.87 -12.04
C LEU A 247 2.97 -38.71 -11.39
N LEU A 248 1.78 -38.15 -11.17
CA LEU A 248 0.61 -38.87 -10.68
C LEU A 248 0.19 -39.95 -11.67
N LEU A 249 0.06 -39.60 -12.95
CA LEU A 249 -0.28 -40.54 -14.02
C LEU A 249 0.76 -41.67 -14.12
N GLY A 250 2.05 -41.33 -14.10
CA GLY A 250 3.14 -42.31 -14.14
C GLY A 250 3.21 -43.25 -12.92
N LYS A 251 2.67 -42.84 -11.76
CA LYS A 251 2.66 -43.65 -10.53
C LYS A 251 1.36 -44.43 -10.32
N ALA A 252 0.21 -43.88 -10.73
CA ALA A 252 -1.11 -44.49 -10.58
C ALA A 252 -1.50 -45.38 -11.77
N GLY A 253 -0.91 -45.17 -12.95
CA GLY A 253 -1.25 -45.90 -14.17
C GLY A 253 -2.52 -45.38 -14.86
N SER A 254 -3.08 -46.19 -15.76
CA SER A 254 -4.18 -45.76 -16.65
C SER A 254 -5.57 -45.78 -16.01
N SER A 255 -5.72 -46.28 -14.79
CA SER A 255 -7.00 -46.34 -14.07
C SER A 255 -7.05 -45.32 -12.93
N LYS A 256 -8.23 -44.74 -12.71
CA LYS A 256 -8.46 -43.78 -11.63
C LYS A 256 -8.10 -44.41 -10.27
N PRO A 257 -7.17 -43.83 -9.50
CA PRO A 257 -6.81 -44.36 -8.18
C PRO A 257 -7.91 -44.06 -7.15
N SER A 258 -8.09 -44.95 -6.17
CA SER A 258 -8.94 -44.66 -5.01
C SER A 258 -8.32 -43.55 -4.13
N ALA A 259 -9.13 -42.91 -3.28
CA ALA A 259 -8.67 -41.85 -2.39
C ALA A 259 -7.48 -42.29 -1.50
N ALA A 260 -7.50 -43.52 -0.98
CA ALA A 260 -6.41 -44.07 -0.16
C ALA A 260 -5.12 -44.27 -0.98
N VAL A 261 -5.23 -44.80 -2.20
CA VAL A 261 -4.09 -45.00 -3.11
C VAL A 261 -3.50 -43.65 -3.52
N TYR A 262 -4.35 -42.70 -3.90
CA TYR A 262 -3.95 -41.34 -4.24
C TYR A 262 -3.18 -40.65 -3.11
N SER A 263 -3.69 -40.75 -1.87
CA SER A 263 -3.01 -40.21 -0.68
C SER A 263 -1.63 -40.84 -0.46
N THR A 264 -1.53 -42.16 -0.66
CA THR A 264 -0.25 -42.88 -0.55
C THR A 264 0.76 -42.42 -1.60
N ILE A 265 0.32 -42.23 -2.86
CA ILE A 265 1.17 -41.75 -3.96
C ILE A 265 1.69 -40.34 -3.64
N LEU A 266 0.80 -39.42 -3.28
CA LEU A 266 1.19 -38.06 -2.90
C LEU A 266 2.14 -38.05 -1.69
N GLY A 267 1.90 -38.90 -0.69
CA GLY A 267 2.79 -39.05 0.47
C GLY A 267 4.20 -39.53 0.10
N ASN A 268 4.32 -40.44 -0.88
CA ASN A 268 5.60 -40.89 -1.41
C ASN A 268 6.33 -39.78 -2.16
N LEU A 269 5.63 -39.07 -3.07
CA LEU A 269 6.20 -37.96 -3.82
C LEU A 269 6.67 -36.83 -2.88
N ARG A 270 5.87 -36.50 -1.85
CA ARG A 270 6.25 -35.53 -0.82
C ARG A 270 7.57 -35.88 -0.16
N ARG A 271 7.76 -37.14 0.25
CA ARG A 271 9.02 -37.62 0.85
C ARG A 271 10.21 -37.51 -0.11
N GLU A 272 10.00 -37.81 -1.39
CA GLU A 272 11.05 -37.70 -2.41
C GLU A 272 11.56 -36.26 -2.56
N VAL A 273 10.64 -35.29 -2.65
CA VAL A 273 10.99 -33.86 -2.76
C VAL A 273 11.66 -33.36 -1.48
N GLN A 274 11.16 -33.78 -0.31
CA GLN A 274 11.74 -33.44 0.98
C GLN A 274 13.19 -33.93 1.11
N ALA A 275 13.49 -35.14 0.65
CA ALA A 275 14.83 -35.74 0.72
C ALA A 275 15.89 -34.91 -0.02
N HIS A 276 15.50 -34.26 -1.14
CA HIS A 276 16.40 -33.36 -1.86
C HIS A 276 16.81 -32.14 -1.02
N ALA A 277 15.84 -31.50 -0.37
CA ALA A 277 16.12 -30.38 0.53
C ALA A 277 16.94 -30.79 1.75
N ASP A 278 16.68 -31.99 2.29
CA ASP A 278 17.46 -32.55 3.41
C ASP A 278 18.92 -32.82 3.01
N SER A 279 19.17 -33.33 1.79
CA SER A 279 20.53 -33.50 1.26
C SER A 279 21.28 -32.17 1.17
N LEU A 280 20.67 -31.16 0.55
CA LEU A 280 21.28 -29.82 0.41
C LEU A 280 21.61 -29.21 1.79
N PHE A 281 20.75 -29.43 2.78
CA PHE A 281 20.98 -28.94 4.14
C PHE A 281 22.13 -29.69 4.84
N GLN A 282 22.23 -31.01 4.68
CA GLN A 282 23.34 -31.81 5.21
C GLN A 282 24.67 -31.44 4.56
N GLU A 283 24.65 -31.13 3.26
CA GLU A 283 25.80 -30.62 2.50
C GLU A 283 26.15 -29.17 2.83
N LYS A 284 25.42 -28.53 3.77
CA LYS A 284 25.56 -27.12 4.16
C LYS A 284 25.46 -26.15 2.98
N LYS A 285 24.59 -26.44 2.01
CA LYS A 285 24.33 -25.59 0.83
C LYS A 285 23.10 -24.67 0.99
N ILE A 286 22.30 -24.89 2.02
CA ILE A 286 21.12 -24.07 2.33
C ILE A 286 21.01 -23.85 3.84
N SER A 287 20.43 -22.71 4.22
CA SER A 287 20.24 -22.33 5.62
C SER A 287 19.05 -23.03 6.29
N PRO A 288 18.97 -23.01 7.64
CA PRO A 288 17.77 -23.41 8.36
C PRO A 288 16.50 -22.70 7.89
N LEU A 289 16.58 -21.43 7.47
CA LEU A 289 15.47 -20.65 6.94
C LEU A 289 15.02 -21.15 5.56
N ALA A 290 15.94 -21.30 4.61
CA ALA A 290 15.61 -21.79 3.27
C ALA A 290 14.96 -23.18 3.31
N ARG A 291 15.50 -24.08 4.17
CA ARG A 291 14.90 -25.39 4.42
C ARG A 291 13.50 -25.27 5.04
N GLN A 292 13.28 -24.35 5.98
CA GLN A 292 11.98 -24.14 6.60
C GLN A 292 10.92 -23.71 5.57
N ILE A 293 11.20 -22.68 4.76
CA ILE A 293 10.29 -22.19 3.72
C ILE A 293 9.93 -23.32 2.76
N ASN A 294 10.93 -24.04 2.25
CA ASN A 294 10.72 -25.12 1.29
C ASN A 294 9.94 -26.30 1.88
N ASN A 295 10.18 -26.66 3.15
CA ASN A 295 9.42 -27.72 3.80
C ASN A 295 7.94 -27.38 3.93
N TYR A 296 7.62 -26.13 4.27
CA TYR A 296 6.23 -25.67 4.30
C TYR A 296 5.63 -25.62 2.89
N ASP A 297 6.36 -25.09 1.91
CA ASP A 297 5.90 -25.03 0.52
C ASP A 297 5.53 -26.43 0.00
N ILE A 298 6.40 -27.43 0.22
CA ILE A 298 6.13 -28.84 -0.06
C ILE A 298 4.91 -29.34 0.70
N GLN A 299 4.89 -29.20 2.04
CA GLN A 299 3.80 -29.70 2.86
C GLN A 299 2.43 -29.24 2.37
N TYR A 300 2.29 -27.94 2.10
CA TYR A 300 1.02 -27.35 1.72
C TYR A 300 0.68 -27.53 0.23
N THR A 301 1.67 -27.68 -0.66
CA THR A 301 1.43 -28.14 -2.04
C THR A 301 0.72 -29.48 -2.04
N PHE A 302 1.25 -30.46 -1.29
CA PHE A 302 0.68 -31.80 -1.25
C PHE A 302 -0.63 -31.86 -0.45
N ALA A 303 -0.77 -31.06 0.61
CA ALA A 303 -2.05 -30.94 1.34
C ALA A 303 -3.14 -30.32 0.46
N ASN A 304 -2.81 -29.30 -0.34
CA ASN A 304 -3.72 -28.72 -1.31
C ASN A 304 -4.13 -29.76 -2.37
N ALA A 305 -3.19 -30.56 -2.87
CA ALA A 305 -3.51 -31.62 -3.82
C ALA A 305 -4.44 -32.70 -3.26
N LEU A 306 -4.33 -33.02 -1.96
CA LEU A 306 -5.28 -33.91 -1.29
C LEU A 306 -6.70 -33.30 -1.21
N LEU A 307 -6.84 -31.99 -1.01
CA LEU A 307 -8.15 -31.34 -1.03
C LEU A 307 -8.83 -31.44 -2.40
N HIS A 308 -8.05 -31.50 -3.48
CA HIS A 308 -8.53 -31.52 -4.87
C HIS A 308 -8.59 -32.92 -5.51
N TYR A 309 -8.66 -34.00 -4.71
CA TYR A 309 -8.71 -35.37 -5.23
C TYR A 309 -9.75 -35.58 -6.36
N LYS A 310 -11.00 -35.15 -6.17
CA LYS A 310 -12.07 -35.31 -7.19
C LYS A 310 -11.76 -34.50 -8.45
N ASP A 311 -11.28 -33.27 -8.30
CA ASP A 311 -10.94 -32.39 -9.43
C ASP A 311 -9.79 -32.97 -10.27
N TYR A 312 -8.73 -33.41 -9.61
CA TYR A 312 -7.54 -33.87 -10.33
C TYR A 312 -7.75 -35.26 -10.89
N THR A 313 -8.46 -36.14 -10.19
CA THR A 313 -8.74 -37.46 -10.74
C THR A 313 -9.70 -37.41 -11.93
N SER A 314 -10.68 -36.51 -11.92
CA SER A 314 -11.57 -36.32 -13.07
C SER A 314 -10.88 -35.68 -14.28
N GLN A 315 -9.88 -34.81 -14.06
CA GLN A 315 -9.09 -34.22 -15.14
C GLN A 315 -8.12 -35.22 -15.79
N ILE A 316 -7.49 -36.10 -14.99
CA ILE A 316 -6.46 -37.03 -15.50
C ILE A 316 -7.09 -38.30 -16.08
N TRP A 317 -8.13 -38.84 -15.44
CA TRP A 317 -8.78 -40.11 -15.81
C TRP A 317 -10.22 -39.89 -16.28
N SER A 318 -10.48 -38.83 -17.06
CA SER A 318 -11.82 -38.56 -17.57
C SER A 318 -12.37 -39.78 -18.34
N ASP A 319 -13.41 -40.40 -17.78
CA ASP A 319 -14.12 -41.50 -18.43
C ASP A 319 -14.82 -40.98 -19.70
N ASN A 320 -14.37 -41.43 -20.87
CA ASN A 320 -15.11 -41.27 -22.14
C ASN A 320 -16.33 -42.20 -22.20
N SER A 321 -16.52 -43.08 -21.22
CA SER A 321 -17.78 -43.80 -21.02
C SER A 321 -18.73 -42.88 -20.29
N GLY A 322 -19.88 -42.56 -20.90
CA GLY A 322 -20.97 -41.76 -20.32
C GLY A 322 -21.64 -42.37 -19.09
N ASP A 323 -20.87 -43.00 -18.21
CA ASP A 323 -21.28 -43.39 -16.87
C ASP A 323 -21.33 -42.12 -16.01
N GLN A 324 -22.46 -41.94 -15.35
CA GLN A 324 -22.67 -40.86 -14.41
C GLN A 324 -21.53 -40.83 -13.39
N GLN A 325 -21.09 -39.61 -13.02
CA GLN A 325 -20.23 -39.35 -11.86
C GLN A 325 -20.47 -40.40 -10.77
N GLN A 326 -19.64 -41.43 -10.69
CA GLN A 326 -19.68 -42.34 -9.55
C GLN A 326 -19.44 -41.44 -8.34
N ASN A 327 -20.46 -41.36 -7.47
CA ASN A 327 -20.38 -40.67 -6.19
C ASN A 327 -19.38 -41.43 -5.30
N ASP A 328 -18.09 -41.32 -5.63
CA ASP A 328 -17.00 -41.82 -4.82
C ASP A 328 -17.11 -41.12 -3.46
N THR A 329 -17.62 -41.86 -2.50
CA THR A 329 -17.73 -41.42 -1.12
C THR A 329 -16.32 -41.44 -0.54
N ILE A 330 -15.79 -40.27 -0.20
CA ILE A 330 -14.45 -40.15 0.38
C ILE A 330 -14.56 -40.53 1.87
N PRO A 331 -13.82 -41.55 2.36
CA PRO A 331 -13.89 -41.93 3.76
C PRO A 331 -13.35 -40.82 4.66
N GLU A 332 -13.91 -40.65 5.86
CA GLU A 332 -13.49 -39.57 6.78
C GLU A 332 -11.99 -39.62 7.11
N ALA A 333 -11.42 -40.83 7.24
CA ALA A 333 -9.99 -41.03 7.48
C ALA A 333 -9.09 -40.49 6.36
N TYR A 334 -9.61 -40.25 5.15
CA TYR A 334 -8.86 -39.60 4.08
C TYR A 334 -8.37 -38.20 4.49
N PHE A 335 -9.16 -37.49 5.30
CA PHE A 335 -8.89 -36.13 5.74
C PHE A 335 -7.95 -36.05 6.95
N ASP A 336 -7.39 -37.16 7.41
CA ASP A 336 -6.46 -37.19 8.56
C ASP A 336 -5.22 -36.31 8.36
N PHE A 337 -4.84 -35.99 7.12
CA PHE A 337 -3.75 -35.06 6.84
C PHE A 337 -3.99 -33.65 7.43
N LEU A 338 -5.26 -33.25 7.59
CA LEU A 338 -5.64 -31.96 8.20
C LEU A 338 -5.22 -31.85 9.67
N LYS A 339 -5.04 -32.96 10.40
CA LYS A 339 -4.55 -32.96 11.78
C LYS A 339 -3.16 -32.31 11.92
N SER A 340 -2.40 -32.28 10.84
CA SER A 340 -1.06 -31.67 10.78
C SER A 340 -1.00 -30.35 10.02
N ALA A 341 -2.15 -29.84 9.58
CA ALA A 341 -2.23 -28.67 8.71
C ALA A 341 -2.27 -27.33 9.45
N ASP A 342 -2.59 -27.34 10.75
CA ASP A 342 -2.51 -26.14 11.60
C ASP A 342 -1.05 -25.78 11.92
N ASN A 343 -0.59 -24.65 11.37
CA ASN A 343 0.76 -24.16 11.58
C ASN A 343 0.89 -22.69 11.16
N ASP A 344 0.79 -21.81 12.15
CA ASP A 344 0.95 -20.37 11.98
C ASP A 344 2.27 -19.93 11.31
N SER A 345 3.33 -20.73 11.41
CA SER A 345 4.63 -20.40 10.80
C SER A 345 4.67 -20.69 9.30
N ALA A 346 3.69 -21.42 8.75
CA ALA A 346 3.66 -21.84 7.35
C ALA A 346 3.26 -20.72 6.37
N ILE A 347 2.71 -19.61 6.86
CA ILE A 347 2.34 -18.42 6.08
C ILE A 347 3.49 -17.78 5.29
N ILE A 348 4.73 -18.20 5.55
CA ILE A 348 5.93 -17.78 4.85
C ILE A 348 6.12 -18.52 3.51
N ALA A 349 5.31 -19.55 3.25
CA ALA A 349 5.36 -20.38 2.05
C ALA A 349 4.19 -20.06 1.11
N PRO A 350 4.42 -19.90 -0.20
CA PRO A 350 3.37 -19.62 -1.18
C PRO A 350 2.24 -20.65 -1.20
N ALA A 351 2.56 -21.94 -1.21
CA ALA A 351 1.56 -23.00 -1.29
C ALA A 351 0.63 -23.06 -0.07
N TYR A 352 1.01 -22.43 1.06
CA TYR A 352 0.15 -22.31 2.23
C TYR A 352 -1.09 -21.48 1.92
N PHE A 353 -0.96 -20.39 1.16
CA PHE A 353 -2.10 -19.56 0.78
C PHE A 353 -3.10 -20.35 -0.07
N ASP A 354 -2.62 -21.06 -1.09
CA ASP A 354 -3.48 -21.87 -1.97
C ASP A 354 -4.24 -22.92 -1.18
N PHE A 355 -3.56 -23.61 -0.25
CA PHE A 355 -4.20 -24.55 0.67
C PHE A 355 -5.31 -23.89 1.50
N ILE A 356 -5.05 -22.71 2.08
CA ILE A 356 -6.05 -21.98 2.87
C ILE A 356 -7.24 -21.58 2.00
N GLU A 357 -7.03 -21.08 0.78
CA GLU A 357 -8.14 -20.73 -0.13
C GLU A 357 -8.97 -21.94 -0.56
N SER A 358 -8.33 -23.08 -0.82
CA SER A 358 -9.03 -24.35 -1.08
C SER A 358 -9.83 -24.82 0.12
N ILE A 359 -9.37 -24.50 1.33
CA ILE A 359 -10.16 -24.69 2.54
C ILE A 359 -11.36 -23.72 2.60
N ARG A 360 -11.23 -22.50 2.06
CA ARG A 360 -12.23 -21.44 2.16
C ARG A 360 -13.41 -21.55 1.17
N LYS A 361 -13.19 -22.02 -0.06
CA LYS A 361 -14.19 -21.99 -1.15
C LYS A 361 -14.62 -23.40 -1.58
N PRO A 362 -15.54 -24.05 -0.85
CA PRO A 362 -15.90 -25.46 -1.10
C PRO A 362 -16.90 -25.69 -2.25
N ASP A 363 -17.50 -24.64 -2.84
CA ASP A 363 -18.77 -24.65 -3.60
C ASP A 363 -18.91 -25.57 -4.83
N SER A 364 -17.91 -26.40 -5.15
CA SER A 364 -18.12 -27.61 -5.97
C SER A 364 -17.12 -28.74 -5.67
N LYS A 365 -16.25 -28.57 -4.66
CA LYS A 365 -14.90 -29.14 -4.69
C LYS A 365 -14.44 -29.81 -3.41
N ALA A 366 -15.20 -29.74 -2.31
CA ALA A 366 -14.91 -30.62 -1.17
C ALA A 366 -16.07 -30.79 -0.15
N GLU A 367 -16.40 -32.04 0.15
CA GLU A 367 -17.42 -32.46 1.13
C GLU A 367 -17.07 -32.16 2.61
N TYR A 368 -15.89 -31.60 2.91
CA TYR A 368 -15.41 -31.47 4.30
C TYR A 368 -16.01 -30.26 5.05
N LEU A 369 -16.22 -29.10 4.42
CA LEU A 369 -16.89 -27.95 5.08
C LEU A 369 -18.41 -28.00 5.01
N SER A 370 -19.01 -28.71 4.05
CA SER A 370 -20.48 -28.77 3.91
C SER A 370 -21.17 -29.47 5.09
N LYS A 371 -20.40 -30.21 5.92
CA LYS A 371 -20.85 -30.80 7.20
C LYS A 371 -20.65 -29.87 8.41
N VAL A 372 -20.08 -28.69 8.21
CA VAL A 372 -19.71 -27.71 9.25
C VAL A 372 -20.82 -26.68 9.49
N ILE A 373 -21.94 -26.71 8.77
CA ILE A 373 -23.06 -25.80 9.03
C ILE A 373 -24.34 -26.63 9.25
N PRO A 374 -24.79 -26.80 10.51
CA PRO A 374 -26.06 -27.44 10.79
C PRO A 374 -27.22 -26.69 10.10
N PRO A 375 -28.12 -27.40 9.38
CA PRO A 375 -29.31 -26.78 8.78
C PRO A 375 -30.19 -26.03 9.78
N THR A 376 -30.12 -26.42 11.07
CA THR A 376 -30.85 -25.79 12.18
C THR A 376 -30.39 -24.36 12.49
N LEU A 377 -29.19 -23.93 12.06
CA LEU A 377 -28.70 -22.56 12.24
C LEU A 377 -29.37 -21.54 11.30
N LEU A 378 -30.10 -22.01 10.29
CA LEU A 378 -30.73 -21.18 9.26
C LEU A 378 -32.12 -20.63 9.65
N ASN A 379 -32.59 -20.85 10.88
CA ASN A 379 -33.91 -20.37 11.31
C ASN A 379 -33.84 -18.97 11.95
N GLU A 380 -34.25 -17.96 11.18
CA GLU A 380 -34.28 -16.53 11.57
C GLU A 380 -35.22 -16.23 12.75
N SER A 381 -36.18 -17.11 13.02
CA SER A 381 -37.28 -16.86 13.98
C SER A 381 -36.96 -17.25 15.43
N ALA A 382 -35.80 -17.87 15.67
CA ALA A 382 -35.52 -18.63 16.89
C ALA A 382 -34.40 -18.06 17.78
N ILE A 383 -33.87 -16.85 17.50
CA ILE A 383 -32.80 -16.27 18.31
C ILE A 383 -33.38 -15.80 19.66
N SER A 384 -32.84 -16.32 20.77
CA SER A 384 -33.24 -15.90 22.11
C SER A 384 -32.77 -14.46 22.41
N ILE A 385 -33.54 -13.72 23.21
CA ILE A 385 -33.16 -12.37 23.64
C ILE A 385 -31.85 -12.37 24.44
N ASP A 386 -31.54 -13.43 25.16
CA ASP A 386 -30.25 -13.62 25.84
C ASP A 386 -29.07 -13.63 24.85
N THR A 387 -29.25 -14.35 23.73
CA THR A 387 -28.27 -14.40 22.64
C THR A 387 -28.14 -13.04 21.96
N LEU A 388 -29.25 -12.36 21.67
CA LEU A 388 -29.24 -11.02 21.08
C LEU A 388 -28.54 -10.00 21.98
N SER A 389 -28.82 -10.04 23.28
CA SER A 389 -28.23 -9.12 24.26
C SER A 389 -26.72 -9.30 24.33
N SER A 390 -26.27 -10.55 24.47
CA SER A 390 -24.84 -10.90 24.51
C SER A 390 -24.11 -10.64 23.19
N LEU A 391 -24.84 -10.65 22.08
CA LEU A 391 -24.30 -10.42 20.75
C LEU A 391 -24.15 -8.92 20.44
N LEU A 392 -25.20 -8.13 20.68
CA LEU A 392 -25.36 -6.79 20.12
C LEU A 392 -24.94 -5.68 21.08
N LEU A 393 -25.14 -5.83 22.39
CA LEU A 393 -24.80 -4.79 23.37
C LEU A 393 -23.31 -4.41 23.38
N PRO A 394 -22.35 -5.35 23.21
CA PRO A 394 -20.92 -5.02 23.16
C PRO A 394 -20.47 -4.32 21.85
N LEU A 395 -21.34 -4.21 20.84
CA LEU A 395 -20.98 -3.67 19.53
C LEU A 395 -21.33 -2.17 19.45
N HIS A 396 -20.36 -1.33 19.12
CA HIS A 396 -20.51 0.12 19.08
C HIS A 396 -20.88 0.65 17.68
N GLN A 397 -20.47 -0.06 16.63
CA GLN A 397 -20.63 0.36 15.24
C GLN A 397 -21.52 -0.62 14.44
N LEU A 398 -22.79 -0.74 14.86
CA LEU A 398 -23.80 -1.51 14.12
C LEU A 398 -24.36 -0.70 12.95
N GLU A 399 -24.59 -1.36 11.83
CA GLU A 399 -25.29 -0.79 10.67
C GLU A 399 -26.49 -1.68 10.30
N PRO A 400 -27.74 -1.22 10.53
CA PRO A 400 -28.11 0.02 11.22
C PRO A 400 -27.81 -0.01 12.73
N PRO A 401 -27.61 1.14 13.40
CA PRO A 401 -27.41 1.19 14.84
C PRO A 401 -28.67 0.76 15.60
N LEU A 402 -28.51 0.20 16.80
CA LEU A 402 -29.64 -0.10 17.69
C LEU A 402 -30.37 1.20 18.03
N THR A 403 -31.70 1.20 17.94
CA THR A 403 -32.50 2.33 18.47
C THR A 403 -32.44 2.36 19.99
N THR A 404 -32.78 3.50 20.59
CA THR A 404 -32.85 3.65 22.05
C THR A 404 -33.77 2.61 22.69
N GLU A 405 -34.90 2.31 22.05
CA GLU A 405 -35.87 1.32 22.52
C GLU A 405 -35.34 -0.11 22.42
N GLN A 406 -34.67 -0.44 21.30
CA GLN A 406 -34.05 -1.75 21.12
C GLN A 406 -32.95 -1.99 22.14
N ARG A 407 -32.09 -0.99 22.37
CA ARG A 407 -31.01 -1.06 23.37
C ARG A 407 -31.57 -1.21 24.78
N SER A 408 -32.55 -0.38 25.16
CA SER A 408 -33.18 -0.45 26.49
C SER A 408 -33.83 -1.81 26.73
N LEU A 409 -34.51 -2.37 25.73
CA LEU A 409 -35.14 -3.70 25.83
C LEU A 409 -34.12 -4.82 26.11
N LEU A 410 -32.95 -4.78 25.46
CA LEU A 410 -31.88 -5.74 25.69
C LEU A 410 -31.22 -5.55 27.08
N GLU A 411 -30.95 -4.30 27.47
CA GLU A 411 -30.36 -3.96 28.77
C GLU A 411 -31.28 -4.34 29.93
N ASP A 412 -32.57 -4.01 29.84
CA ASP A 412 -33.59 -4.38 30.82
C ASP A 412 -33.66 -5.90 31.03
N TYR A 413 -33.60 -6.68 29.95
CA TYR A 413 -33.57 -8.14 30.05
C TYR A 413 -32.33 -8.65 30.79
N THR A 414 -31.15 -8.07 30.52
CA THR A 414 -29.91 -8.47 31.21
C THR A 414 -29.92 -8.13 32.71
N ALA A 415 -30.72 -7.15 33.12
CA ALA A 415 -30.88 -6.77 34.52
C ALA A 415 -31.78 -7.74 35.33
N LEU A 416 -32.55 -8.62 34.65
CA LEU A 416 -33.43 -9.59 35.30
C LEU A 416 -32.65 -10.74 35.94
N LYS A 417 -32.98 -11.06 37.20
CA LYS A 417 -32.22 -12.03 38.01
C LYS A 417 -32.80 -13.44 38.01
N THR A 418 -34.11 -13.60 37.83
CA THR A 418 -34.77 -14.91 37.94
C THR A 418 -35.22 -15.44 36.58
N ALA A 419 -35.25 -16.76 36.43
CA ALA A 419 -35.73 -17.41 35.20
C ALA A 419 -37.21 -17.11 34.94
N THR A 420 -38.03 -16.98 35.99
CA THR A 420 -39.46 -16.66 35.89
C THR A 420 -39.69 -15.24 35.38
N ASP A 421 -38.90 -14.26 35.85
CA ASP A 421 -39.00 -12.88 35.37
C ASP A 421 -38.55 -12.79 33.91
N LYS A 422 -37.46 -13.48 33.54
CA LYS A 422 -36.97 -13.55 32.16
C LYS A 422 -38.01 -14.15 31.21
N ALA A 423 -38.64 -15.27 31.57
CA ALA A 423 -39.69 -15.91 30.76
C ALA A 423 -40.93 -15.01 30.59
N THR A 424 -41.31 -14.30 31.66
CA THR A 424 -42.42 -13.33 31.63
C THR A 424 -42.09 -12.16 30.71
N TYR A 425 -40.88 -11.63 30.80
CA TYR A 425 -40.39 -10.54 29.96
C TYR A 425 -40.34 -10.94 28.48
N GLU A 426 -39.80 -12.13 28.18
CA GLU A 426 -39.77 -12.69 26.81
C GLU A 426 -41.16 -12.81 26.21
N THR A 427 -42.12 -13.33 26.97
CA THR A 427 -43.52 -13.47 26.53
C THR A 427 -44.12 -12.11 26.21
N LYS A 428 -43.91 -11.12 27.09
CA LYS A 428 -44.44 -9.76 26.93
C LYS A 428 -43.84 -9.03 25.73
N HIS A 429 -42.56 -9.24 25.43
CA HIS A 429 -41.81 -8.50 24.40
C HIS A 429 -41.54 -9.31 23.13
N GLN A 430 -42.22 -10.45 22.93
CA GLN A 430 -41.95 -11.40 21.86
C GLN A 430 -41.91 -10.79 20.45
N ALA A 431 -42.81 -9.85 20.14
CA ALA A 431 -42.85 -9.19 18.84
C ALA A 431 -41.61 -8.31 18.58
N ALA A 432 -41.19 -7.52 19.58
CA ALA A 432 -40.01 -6.68 19.49
C ALA A 432 -38.72 -7.50 19.37
N ILE A 433 -38.63 -8.61 20.12
CA ILE A 433 -37.53 -9.57 20.02
C ILE A 433 -37.43 -10.12 18.60
N ARG A 434 -38.55 -10.56 17.99
CA ARG A 434 -38.56 -11.06 16.60
C ARG A 434 -38.11 -10.01 15.60
N THR A 435 -38.46 -8.74 15.79
CA THR A 435 -37.99 -7.63 14.92
C THR A 435 -36.48 -7.48 15.01
N ILE A 436 -35.91 -7.47 16.21
CA ILE A 436 -34.45 -7.37 16.42
C ILE A 436 -33.75 -8.61 15.83
N SER A 437 -34.29 -9.82 16.05
CA SER A 437 -33.75 -11.06 15.48
C SER A 437 -33.61 -10.99 13.97
N LYS A 438 -34.65 -10.52 13.26
CA LYS A 438 -34.62 -10.36 11.80
C LYS A 438 -33.61 -9.30 11.36
N GLN A 439 -33.62 -8.14 12.01
CA GLN A 439 -32.75 -7.01 11.65
C GLN A 439 -31.26 -7.34 11.78
N TYR A 440 -30.89 -8.15 12.78
CA TYR A 440 -29.50 -8.49 13.08
C TYR A 440 -29.15 -9.96 12.83
N TYR A 441 -30.00 -10.68 12.08
CA TYR A 441 -29.86 -12.12 11.84
C TYR A 441 -28.49 -12.49 11.25
N THR A 442 -28.01 -11.72 10.28
CA THR A 442 -26.71 -11.98 9.64
C THR A 442 -25.52 -11.75 10.57
N ILE A 443 -25.61 -10.81 11.50
CA ILE A 443 -24.56 -10.61 12.52
C ILE A 443 -24.52 -11.79 13.50
N TYR A 444 -25.70 -12.33 13.85
CA TYR A 444 -25.81 -13.57 14.61
C TYR A 444 -25.25 -14.77 13.82
N LEU A 445 -25.66 -14.93 12.57
CA LEU A 445 -25.26 -16.02 11.70
C LEU A 445 -23.74 -16.00 11.53
N PHE A 446 -23.16 -14.84 11.21
CA PHE A 446 -21.71 -14.69 11.08
C PHE A 446 -20.96 -15.14 12.34
N LYS A 447 -21.28 -14.59 13.52
CA LYS A 447 -20.59 -14.94 14.78
C LYS A 447 -20.76 -16.42 15.14
N THR A 448 -21.95 -16.97 14.89
CA THR A 448 -22.29 -18.36 15.21
C THR A 448 -21.60 -19.35 14.28
N LEU A 449 -21.61 -19.09 12.98
CA LEU A 449 -20.90 -19.89 11.98
C LEU A 449 -19.39 -19.89 12.23
N CYS A 450 -18.81 -18.73 12.54
CA CYS A 450 -17.39 -18.64 12.89
C CYS A 450 -17.03 -19.52 14.10
N LYS A 451 -17.82 -19.45 15.17
CA LYS A 451 -17.64 -20.27 16.38
C LYS A 451 -17.79 -21.76 16.08
N TYR A 452 -18.80 -22.14 15.31
CA TYR A 452 -19.05 -23.54 14.97
C TYR A 452 -17.94 -24.11 14.09
N ALA A 453 -17.48 -23.34 13.09
CA ALA A 453 -16.37 -23.73 12.23
C ALA A 453 -15.08 -23.95 13.06
N ALA A 454 -14.74 -23.00 13.94
CA ALA A 454 -13.59 -23.14 14.83
C ALA A 454 -13.71 -24.38 15.75
N HIS A 455 -14.87 -24.56 16.39
CA HIS A 455 -15.12 -25.72 17.24
C HIS A 455 -14.99 -27.05 16.47
N THR A 456 -15.47 -27.11 15.24
CA THR A 456 -15.39 -28.32 14.41
C THR A 456 -13.96 -28.65 14.04
N LEU A 457 -13.15 -27.65 13.70
CA LEU A 457 -11.72 -27.83 13.41
C LEU A 457 -10.94 -28.32 14.64
N ILE A 458 -11.25 -27.78 15.83
CA ILE A 458 -10.68 -28.24 17.10
C ILE A 458 -11.09 -29.69 17.38
N ALA A 459 -12.39 -30.00 17.33
CA ALA A 459 -12.91 -31.30 17.72
C ALA A 459 -12.50 -32.44 16.79
N ASN A 460 -12.49 -32.19 15.48
CA ASN A 460 -12.25 -33.24 14.48
C ASN A 460 -10.77 -33.36 14.09
N TYR A 461 -10.02 -32.27 14.16
CA TYR A 461 -8.64 -32.21 13.66
C TYR A 461 -7.61 -31.71 14.68
N GLY A 462 -8.03 -31.31 15.89
CA GLY A 462 -7.10 -30.89 16.96
C GLY A 462 -6.40 -29.56 16.72
N TRP A 463 -6.94 -28.72 15.82
CA TRP A 463 -6.37 -27.41 15.52
C TRP A 463 -6.38 -26.51 16.75
N GLN A 464 -5.41 -25.61 16.83
CA GLN A 464 -5.23 -24.66 17.92
C GLN A 464 -5.70 -23.26 17.52
N PRO A 465 -6.16 -22.45 18.48
CA PRO A 465 -6.37 -21.02 18.26
C PRO A 465 -5.09 -20.32 17.79
N GLY A 466 -5.16 -19.59 16.67
CA GLY A 466 -3.98 -19.00 16.04
C GLY A 466 -4.30 -18.38 14.68
N ILE A 467 -3.25 -18.05 13.92
CA ILE A 467 -3.34 -17.50 12.56
C ILE A 467 -4.07 -18.46 11.61
N THR A 468 -3.71 -19.74 11.61
CA THR A 468 -4.31 -20.72 10.68
C THR A 468 -5.80 -20.88 10.94
N MET A 469 -6.19 -21.03 12.20
CA MET A 469 -7.60 -21.06 12.62
C MET A 469 -8.33 -19.78 12.18
N ASP A 470 -7.76 -18.61 12.47
CA ASP A 470 -8.36 -17.32 12.15
C ASP A 470 -8.59 -17.10 10.66
N LEU A 471 -7.66 -17.56 9.81
CA LEU A 471 -7.82 -17.50 8.37
C LEU A 471 -8.96 -18.40 7.89
N VAL A 472 -9.01 -19.65 8.36
CA VAL A 472 -9.96 -20.65 7.86
C VAL A 472 -11.39 -20.43 8.34
N SER A 473 -11.62 -20.23 9.63
CA SER A 473 -12.98 -20.13 10.16
C SER A 473 -13.53 -18.70 10.03
N TYR A 474 -12.82 -17.73 10.61
CA TYR A 474 -13.32 -16.36 10.71
C TYR A 474 -13.12 -15.58 9.41
N GLY A 475 -11.92 -15.64 8.82
CA GLY A 475 -11.60 -14.89 7.61
C GLY A 475 -12.38 -15.35 6.38
N ASN A 476 -12.64 -16.64 6.24
CA ASN A 476 -13.47 -17.16 5.15
C ASN A 476 -14.87 -16.54 5.15
N LEU A 477 -15.56 -16.69 6.27
CA LEU A 477 -16.93 -16.22 6.42
C LEU A 477 -16.96 -14.70 6.30
N ALA A 478 -15.97 -13.99 6.87
CA ALA A 478 -15.95 -12.53 6.80
C ALA A 478 -15.86 -12.04 5.36
N LEU A 479 -15.05 -12.71 4.53
CA LEU A 479 -14.94 -12.43 3.09
C LEU A 479 -16.19 -12.82 2.31
N GLN A 480 -16.81 -13.97 2.61
CA GLN A 480 -18.07 -14.39 1.96
C GLN A 480 -19.22 -13.42 2.24
N PHE A 481 -19.40 -13.00 3.50
CA PHE A 481 -20.42 -12.02 3.89
C PHE A 481 -20.13 -10.63 3.31
N TYR A 482 -18.87 -10.22 3.25
CA TYR A 482 -18.48 -8.98 2.58
C TYR A 482 -18.82 -9.02 1.08
N ASN A 483 -18.42 -10.08 0.38
CA ASN A 483 -18.63 -10.23 -1.06
C ASN A 483 -20.10 -10.38 -1.45
N SER A 484 -20.97 -10.88 -0.56
CA SER A 484 -22.41 -10.95 -0.85
C SER A 484 -23.07 -9.58 -0.89
N GLY A 485 -22.43 -8.53 -0.34
CA GLY A 485 -22.94 -7.16 -0.32
C GLY A 485 -24.21 -6.97 0.53
N GLN A 486 -24.63 -8.00 1.27
CA GLN A 486 -25.93 -8.01 1.94
C GLN A 486 -25.89 -7.25 3.28
N ILE A 487 -24.80 -7.35 4.06
CA ILE A 487 -24.66 -6.71 5.39
C ILE A 487 -23.18 -6.40 5.70
N LYS A 488 -22.90 -5.27 6.35
CA LYS A 488 -21.54 -4.87 6.77
C LYS A 488 -21.12 -5.61 8.05
N VAL A 489 -19.95 -6.26 8.02
CA VAL A 489 -19.37 -6.92 9.20
C VAL A 489 -18.98 -5.86 10.23
N PRO A 490 -19.43 -5.96 11.50
CA PRO A 490 -19.08 -4.98 12.54
C PRO A 490 -17.57 -4.83 12.75
N ASN A 491 -17.07 -3.59 12.80
CA ASN A 491 -15.65 -3.30 13.06
C ASN A 491 -15.16 -3.81 14.42
N ASP A 492 -16.05 -3.82 15.42
CA ASP A 492 -15.80 -4.35 16.75
C ASP A 492 -15.46 -5.86 16.74
N TYR A 493 -15.75 -6.61 15.67
CA TYR A 493 -15.29 -8.00 15.56
C TYR A 493 -13.81 -8.14 15.24
N PHE A 494 -13.19 -7.09 14.70
CA PHE A 494 -11.76 -7.09 14.39
C PHE A 494 -10.92 -6.37 15.46
N THR A 495 -11.55 -5.65 16.39
CA THR A 495 -10.86 -4.77 17.34
C THR A 495 -11.54 -4.77 18.72
N GLY A 496 -10.78 -4.51 19.78
CA GLY A 496 -11.33 -4.41 21.15
C GLY A 496 -11.83 -5.73 21.74
N ASP A 497 -12.64 -5.64 22.80
CA ASP A 497 -13.08 -6.77 23.63
C ASP A 497 -14.11 -7.67 22.93
N ALA A 498 -14.78 -7.16 21.90
CA ALA A 498 -15.74 -7.92 21.10
C ALA A 498 -15.08 -8.68 19.94
N SER A 499 -13.75 -8.62 19.81
CA SER A 499 -13.05 -9.28 18.72
C SER A 499 -13.23 -10.79 18.75
N ILE A 500 -13.49 -11.37 17.57
CA ILE A 500 -13.70 -12.82 17.41
C ILE A 500 -12.45 -13.54 16.92
N PHE A 501 -11.39 -12.80 16.57
CA PHE A 501 -10.12 -13.34 16.09
C PHE A 501 -9.18 -13.61 17.27
N HIS A 502 -8.46 -14.72 17.23
CA HIS A 502 -7.44 -15.05 18.23
C HIS A 502 -6.15 -14.22 18.02
N SER A 503 -5.86 -13.89 16.76
CA SER A 503 -4.70 -13.14 16.30
C SER A 503 -5.09 -11.72 15.95
N LYS A 504 -4.64 -10.76 16.76
CA LYS A 504 -4.77 -9.31 16.47
C LYS A 504 -4.17 -8.93 15.12
N PHE A 505 -3.13 -9.65 14.69
CA PHE A 505 -2.51 -9.47 13.38
C PHE A 505 -3.49 -9.80 12.24
N ILE A 506 -4.14 -10.96 12.29
CA ILE A 506 -5.11 -11.38 11.28
C ILE A 506 -6.36 -10.51 11.32
N ALA A 507 -6.83 -10.16 12.51
CA ALA A 507 -7.93 -9.22 12.70
C ALA A 507 -7.65 -7.88 12.01
N GLY A 508 -6.44 -7.32 12.20
CA GLY A 508 -6.03 -6.06 11.56
C GLY A 508 -5.90 -6.16 10.04
N VAL A 509 -5.31 -7.26 9.54
CA VAL A 509 -5.15 -7.50 8.08
C VAL A 509 -6.52 -7.62 7.41
N LEU A 510 -7.43 -8.42 7.95
CA LEU A 510 -8.76 -8.63 7.38
C LEU A 510 -9.67 -7.41 7.55
N SER A 511 -9.59 -6.69 8.68
CA SER A 511 -10.32 -5.42 8.86
C SER A 511 -9.93 -4.41 7.78
N THR A 512 -8.61 -4.29 7.50
CA THR A 512 -8.11 -3.41 6.44
C THR A 512 -8.61 -3.85 5.06
N TYR A 513 -8.71 -5.16 4.81
CA TYR A 513 -9.18 -5.71 3.55
C TYR A 513 -10.69 -5.47 3.33
N ILE A 514 -11.51 -5.77 4.34
CA ILE A 514 -12.97 -5.70 4.29
C ILE A 514 -13.46 -4.24 4.30
N ASN A 515 -12.79 -3.36 5.03
CA ASN A 515 -13.16 -1.94 5.07
C ASN A 515 -12.62 -1.11 3.91
N GLN A 516 -11.93 -1.74 2.94
CA GLN A 516 -11.61 -1.06 1.69
C GLN A 516 -12.86 -0.92 0.82
N PRO A 517 -13.12 0.27 0.23
CA PRO A 517 -14.26 0.46 -0.68
C PRO A 517 -14.16 -0.53 -1.85
N SER A 518 -15.30 -1.14 -2.18
CA SER A 518 -15.49 -2.34 -3.02
C SER A 518 -15.07 -2.25 -4.49
N ASN A 519 -14.36 -1.20 -4.91
CA ASN A 519 -13.86 -1.07 -6.29
C ASN A 519 -12.54 -1.83 -6.54
N ASP A 520 -11.83 -2.31 -5.50
CA ASP A 520 -10.50 -2.92 -5.66
C ASP A 520 -10.48 -4.47 -5.65
N HIS A 521 -11.58 -5.16 -5.35
CA HIS A 521 -11.56 -6.61 -5.11
C HIS A 521 -11.82 -7.50 -6.34
N ASN A 522 -12.16 -6.91 -7.50
CA ASN A 522 -12.45 -7.63 -8.75
C ASN A 522 -11.55 -7.29 -9.94
N SER A 523 -10.44 -6.56 -9.77
CA SER A 523 -9.53 -6.29 -10.90
C SER A 523 -8.50 -7.43 -11.10
N ALA A 524 -8.97 -8.67 -11.18
CA ALA A 524 -8.25 -9.74 -11.86
C ALA A 524 -8.80 -9.79 -13.30
N ASN A 525 -8.08 -9.13 -14.22
CA ASN A 525 -8.41 -8.86 -15.64
C ASN A 525 -8.97 -7.46 -15.92
N SER A 526 -8.12 -6.44 -15.84
CA SER A 526 -8.21 -5.34 -16.79
C SER A 526 -6.82 -4.99 -17.29
N THR A 527 -6.57 -5.35 -18.54
CA THR A 527 -5.59 -4.69 -19.41
C THR A 527 -5.96 -3.21 -19.50
N ASN A 528 -5.21 -2.36 -18.81
CA ASN A 528 -4.83 -1.02 -19.26
C ASN A 528 -3.95 -0.36 -18.18
N ALA A 529 -2.90 0.29 -18.63
CA ALA A 529 -1.96 1.04 -17.82
C ALA A 529 -2.68 2.15 -17.03
N ASP A 530 -2.61 2.11 -15.70
CA ASP A 530 -2.67 3.28 -14.84
C ASP A 530 -2.01 2.95 -13.48
N SER A 531 -1.17 3.85 -12.98
CA SER A 531 -0.40 3.69 -11.74
C SER A 531 -1.32 3.48 -10.51
N PRO A 532 -0.91 2.70 -9.48
CA PRO A 532 -1.68 2.60 -8.24
C PRO A 532 -1.81 3.98 -7.61
N THR A 533 -3.05 4.41 -7.38
CA THR A 533 -3.39 5.70 -6.78
C THR A 533 -2.87 5.76 -5.34
N LYS A 534 -2.05 6.77 -5.04
CA LYS A 534 -1.63 7.14 -3.69
C LYS A 534 -2.86 7.28 -2.79
N LYS A 535 -2.95 6.50 -1.70
CA LYS A 535 -4.09 6.52 -0.76
C LYS A 535 -3.85 7.58 0.33
N TYR A 536 -4.81 8.48 0.54
CA TYR A 536 -4.73 9.63 1.46
C TYR A 536 -5.61 9.43 2.70
N ASN A 537 -5.18 8.59 3.64
CA ASN A 537 -6.03 8.15 4.76
C ASN A 537 -5.69 8.83 6.09
N THR A 538 -4.47 9.33 6.23
CA THR A 538 -3.96 9.95 7.45
C THR A 538 -3.39 11.33 7.17
N LYS A 539 -3.32 12.19 8.20
CA LYS A 539 -2.63 13.50 8.11
C LYS A 539 -1.21 13.36 7.55
N ALA A 540 -0.49 12.30 7.93
CA ALA A 540 0.86 12.01 7.46
C ALA A 540 0.91 11.80 5.94
N ASP A 541 -0.09 11.14 5.35
CA ASP A 541 -0.15 10.92 3.89
C ASP A 541 -0.30 12.25 3.13
N TRP A 542 -1.09 13.18 3.68
CA TRP A 542 -1.30 14.51 3.10
C TRP A 542 -0.06 15.40 3.16
N VAL A 543 0.71 15.35 4.24
CA VAL A 543 1.93 16.17 4.40
C VAL A 543 3.21 15.47 3.90
N SER A 544 3.14 14.20 3.52
CA SER A 544 4.30 13.44 3.04
C SER A 544 4.80 13.94 1.69
N VAL A 545 5.99 14.52 1.68
CA VAL A 545 6.64 15.07 0.49
C VAL A 545 7.99 14.36 0.36
N ASN A 546 8.05 13.33 -0.48
CA ASN A 546 9.28 12.62 -0.78
C ASN A 546 9.82 13.07 -2.15
N PRO A 547 11.02 13.69 -2.22
CA PRO A 547 11.60 14.14 -3.48
C PRO A 547 11.62 13.10 -4.60
N SER A 548 11.76 11.81 -4.29
CA SER A 548 11.77 10.72 -5.29
C SER A 548 10.43 10.51 -5.99
N ASP A 549 9.33 11.03 -5.45
CA ASP A 549 7.99 10.92 -6.03
C ASP A 549 7.75 11.98 -7.12
N PHE A 550 8.63 12.98 -7.24
CA PHE A 550 8.42 14.14 -8.11
C PHE A 550 9.34 14.12 -9.33
N ILE A 551 8.76 14.47 -10.48
CA ILE A 551 9.46 14.62 -11.75
C ILE A 551 10.19 15.98 -11.79
N SER A 552 9.67 16.98 -11.07
CA SER A 552 10.35 18.25 -10.86
C SER A 552 10.02 18.80 -9.47
N CYS A 553 10.97 19.53 -8.88
CA CYS A 553 10.81 20.17 -7.58
C CYS A 553 11.64 21.45 -7.54
N ASP A 554 10.98 22.60 -7.63
CA ASP A 554 11.64 23.90 -7.61
C ASP A 554 11.51 24.54 -6.24
N THR A 555 12.60 25.10 -5.73
CA THR A 555 12.57 25.94 -4.51
C THR A 555 12.75 27.40 -4.89
N ILE A 556 11.74 28.22 -4.62
CA ILE A 556 11.71 29.64 -4.97
C ILE A 556 11.66 30.46 -3.69
N ASN A 557 12.60 31.40 -3.55
CA ASN A 557 12.66 32.32 -2.41
C ASN A 557 12.36 33.75 -2.89
N LYS A 558 11.39 34.41 -2.25
CA LYS A 558 11.04 35.81 -2.57
C LYS A 558 10.51 36.51 -1.33
N ASN A 559 11.07 37.68 -1.01
CA ASN A 559 10.63 38.54 0.11
C ASN A 559 10.51 37.83 1.47
N GLY A 560 11.43 36.90 1.76
CA GLY A 560 11.44 36.14 3.02
C GLY A 560 10.41 35.00 3.10
N LEU A 561 9.74 34.68 1.99
CA LEU A 561 8.91 33.50 1.82
C LEU A 561 9.61 32.48 0.92
N THR A 562 9.42 31.20 1.24
CA THR A 562 9.92 30.06 0.46
C THR A 562 8.73 29.27 -0.07
N LEU A 563 8.68 29.07 -1.38
CA LEU A 563 7.75 28.16 -2.05
C LEU A 563 8.53 26.99 -2.62
N ILE A 564 8.18 25.77 -2.20
CA ILE A 564 8.63 24.53 -2.84
C ILE A 564 7.51 24.09 -3.78
N PHE A 565 7.74 24.11 -5.10
CA PHE A 565 6.78 23.67 -6.10
C PHE A 565 7.21 22.31 -6.65
N ALA A 566 6.57 21.24 -6.18
CA ALA A 566 6.80 19.87 -6.57
C ALA A 566 5.74 19.38 -7.56
N ASN A 567 6.11 18.53 -8.51
CA ASN A 567 5.20 18.00 -9.52
C ASN A 567 5.49 16.53 -9.82
N ASN A 568 4.51 15.64 -9.63
CA ASN A 568 4.59 14.21 -10.01
C ASN A 568 3.77 13.88 -11.27
N TYR A 569 3.24 14.88 -11.97
CA TYR A 569 2.44 14.73 -13.18
C TYR A 569 3.23 15.19 -14.42
N ALA A 570 3.54 14.23 -15.29
CA ALA A 570 4.18 14.50 -16.57
C ALA A 570 3.24 15.32 -17.47
N GLY A 571 3.77 16.38 -18.08
CA GLY A 571 2.99 17.24 -18.99
C GLY A 571 2.15 18.32 -18.31
N PHE A 572 2.36 18.60 -17.02
CA PHE A 572 1.76 19.77 -16.38
C PHE A 572 2.21 21.06 -17.09
N PRO A 573 1.31 21.97 -17.53
CA PRO A 573 1.70 23.12 -18.32
C PRO A 573 2.57 24.13 -17.55
N ASP A 574 3.73 24.48 -18.11
CA ASP A 574 4.67 25.44 -17.50
C ASP A 574 4.05 26.82 -17.28
N GLU A 575 3.15 27.24 -18.17
CA GLU A 575 2.42 28.51 -18.03
C GLU A 575 1.51 28.50 -16.79
N VAL A 576 0.80 27.39 -16.55
CA VAL A 576 -0.06 27.24 -15.37
C VAL A 576 0.80 27.24 -14.11
N LYS A 577 1.90 26.49 -14.07
CA LYS A 577 2.88 26.51 -12.98
C LYS A 577 3.37 27.93 -12.68
N LYS A 578 3.79 28.68 -13.70
CA LYS A 578 4.25 30.07 -13.58
C LYS A 578 3.17 30.98 -13.01
N ASN A 579 1.93 30.83 -13.47
CA ASN A 579 0.81 31.64 -13.00
C ASN A 579 0.41 31.29 -11.56
N MET A 580 0.45 30.02 -11.16
CA MET A 580 0.24 29.58 -9.77
C MET A 580 1.30 30.17 -8.83
N ILE A 581 2.58 30.09 -9.20
CA ILE A 581 3.70 30.67 -8.44
C ILE A 581 3.52 32.19 -8.32
N THR A 582 3.14 32.87 -9.41
CA THR A 582 2.89 34.31 -9.42
C THR A 582 1.73 34.67 -8.51
N THR A 583 0.65 33.89 -8.53
CA THR A 583 -0.52 34.07 -7.66
C THR A 583 -0.11 33.95 -6.20
N PHE A 584 0.54 32.86 -5.82
CA PHE A 584 1.01 32.63 -4.45
C PHE A 584 1.82 33.81 -3.90
N PHE A 585 2.87 34.24 -4.62
CA PHE A 585 3.73 35.34 -4.16
C PHE A 585 3.07 36.73 -4.21
N THR A 586 1.90 36.85 -4.83
CA THR A 586 1.11 38.09 -4.85
C THR A 586 0.08 38.10 -3.72
N VAL A 587 -0.63 36.98 -3.51
CA VAL A 587 -1.79 36.90 -2.61
C VAL A 587 -1.40 36.49 -1.20
N TYR A 588 -0.53 35.49 -1.03
CA TYR A 588 -0.21 34.93 0.29
C TYR A 588 0.36 35.97 1.27
N PRO A 589 1.26 36.91 0.86
CA PRO A 589 1.68 38.00 1.75
C PRO A 589 0.52 38.91 2.21
N GLN A 590 -0.48 39.14 1.36
CA GLN A 590 -1.66 39.96 1.68
C GLN A 590 -2.55 39.24 2.69
N GLU A 591 -2.78 37.94 2.49
CA GLU A 591 -3.52 37.09 3.43
C GLU A 591 -2.85 37.04 4.80
N MET A 592 -1.54 36.79 4.84
CA MET A 592 -0.74 36.83 6.07
C MET A 592 -0.90 38.18 6.77
N ALA A 593 -0.69 39.29 6.05
CA ALA A 593 -0.79 40.62 6.64
C ALA A 593 -2.18 40.94 7.19
N ALA A 594 -3.24 40.47 6.51
CA ALA A 594 -4.62 40.79 6.86
C ALA A 594 -5.20 39.90 7.97
N PHE A 595 -4.78 38.64 8.06
CA PHE A 595 -5.42 37.64 8.94
C PHE A 595 -4.46 37.00 9.95
N ASN A 596 -3.23 36.63 9.56
CA ASN A 596 -2.26 35.99 10.45
C ASN A 596 -0.80 36.25 10.01
N PRO A 597 -0.15 37.32 10.52
CA PRO A 597 1.24 37.65 10.15
C PRO A 597 2.27 36.59 10.55
N SER A 598 1.90 35.66 11.43
CA SER A 598 2.74 34.57 11.95
C SER A 598 2.56 33.25 11.18
N ALA A 599 1.77 33.23 10.10
CA ALA A 599 1.60 32.02 9.29
C ALA A 599 2.93 31.51 8.69
N ASN A 600 2.94 30.25 8.25
CA ASN A 600 4.16 29.57 7.84
C ASN A 600 4.82 30.26 6.63
N LYS A 601 6.11 30.59 6.73
CA LYS A 601 6.87 31.24 5.65
C LYS A 601 7.38 30.28 4.60
N THR A 602 7.32 28.97 4.86
CA THR A 602 7.68 27.92 3.92
C THR A 602 6.43 27.13 3.55
N VAL A 603 6.03 27.22 2.29
CA VAL A 603 4.86 26.52 1.74
C VAL A 603 5.31 25.53 0.67
N ILE A 604 4.68 24.36 0.64
CA ILE A 604 4.92 23.34 -0.38
C ILE A 604 3.66 23.22 -1.23
N ILE A 605 3.76 23.53 -2.51
CA ILE A 605 2.72 23.22 -3.49
C ILE A 605 3.13 21.93 -4.21
N VAL A 606 2.22 20.96 -4.25
CA VAL A 606 2.42 19.69 -4.95
C VAL A 606 1.35 19.55 -6.03
N ILE A 607 1.78 19.48 -7.29
CA ILE A 607 0.93 18.95 -8.37
C ILE A 607 0.97 17.44 -8.25
N ASP A 608 -0.14 16.87 -7.79
CA ASP A 608 -0.23 15.48 -7.39
C ASP A 608 -1.33 14.76 -8.17
N LYS A 609 -0.93 13.97 -9.17
CA LYS A 609 -1.83 13.19 -10.03
C LYS A 609 -2.73 12.22 -9.26
N ASP A 610 -2.28 11.82 -8.06
CA ASP A 610 -2.98 10.86 -7.22
C ASP A 610 -3.84 11.53 -6.13
N CYS A 611 -3.83 12.88 -6.04
CA CYS A 611 -4.69 13.61 -5.10
C CYS A 611 -6.18 13.35 -5.40
N PRO A 612 -6.97 12.79 -4.47
CA PRO A 612 -8.36 12.44 -4.73
C PRO A 612 -9.28 13.67 -4.78
N GLU A 613 -8.84 14.79 -4.21
CA GLU A 613 -9.56 16.06 -4.17
C GLU A 613 -9.03 17.01 -5.26
N LEU A 614 -9.85 17.97 -5.69
CA LEU A 614 -9.43 19.03 -6.63
C LEU A 614 -8.19 19.76 -6.11
N SER A 615 -8.26 20.11 -4.83
CA SER A 615 -7.19 20.69 -4.04
C SER A 615 -7.41 20.37 -2.56
N ALA A 616 -6.33 20.31 -1.79
CA ALA A 616 -6.41 20.17 -0.34
C ALA A 616 -5.18 20.77 0.32
N THR A 617 -5.39 21.37 1.48
CA THR A 617 -4.33 21.95 2.32
C THR A 617 -4.26 21.27 3.67
N VAL A 618 -3.08 20.77 4.02
CA VAL A 618 -2.79 20.21 5.35
C VAL A 618 -1.44 20.76 5.82
N ASP A 619 -1.43 21.36 7.03
CA ASP A 619 -0.30 22.12 7.56
C ASP A 619 0.18 23.20 6.57
N ASN A 620 1.37 23.04 6.01
CA ASN A 620 1.95 23.95 5.01
C ASN A 620 2.09 23.31 3.62
N VAL A 621 1.42 22.17 3.40
CA VAL A 621 1.43 21.44 2.12
C VAL A 621 0.08 21.60 1.46
N ILE A 622 0.10 22.17 0.25
CA ILE A 622 -1.05 22.28 -0.63
C ILE A 622 -0.89 21.27 -1.76
N ARG A 623 -1.91 20.43 -1.99
CA ARG A 623 -1.95 19.51 -3.12
C ARG A 623 -2.98 19.95 -4.13
N PHE A 624 -2.65 19.81 -5.40
CA PHE A 624 -3.51 20.15 -6.52
C PHE A 624 -3.60 18.98 -7.48
N GLN A 625 -4.83 18.62 -7.87
CA GLN A 625 -5.06 17.60 -8.88
C GLN A 625 -4.82 18.20 -10.29
N PRO A 626 -3.79 17.76 -11.04
CA PRO A 626 -3.45 18.30 -12.35
C PRO A 626 -4.61 18.24 -13.37
N LYS A 627 -5.51 17.26 -13.26
CA LYS A 627 -6.67 17.13 -14.17
C LYS A 627 -7.57 18.38 -14.16
N TRP A 628 -7.68 19.09 -13.04
CA TRP A 628 -8.45 20.33 -12.95
C TRP A 628 -7.89 21.41 -13.87
N PHE A 629 -6.57 21.61 -13.84
CA PHE A 629 -5.91 22.66 -14.60
C PHE A 629 -5.82 22.37 -16.10
N ALA A 630 -5.95 21.11 -16.51
CA ALA A 630 -6.13 20.76 -17.92
C ALA A 630 -7.45 21.30 -18.48
N GLN A 631 -8.51 21.34 -17.65
CA GLN A 631 -9.84 21.82 -18.03
C GLN A 631 -10.05 23.31 -17.71
N HIS A 632 -9.36 23.79 -16.67
CA HIS A 632 -9.52 25.14 -16.11
C HIS A 632 -8.16 25.84 -15.90
N PRO A 633 -7.34 26.04 -16.96
CA PRO A 633 -5.97 26.57 -16.82
C PRO A 633 -5.91 28.01 -16.28
N LYS A 634 -7.03 28.74 -16.31
CA LYS A 634 -7.15 30.10 -15.78
C LYS A 634 -7.54 30.14 -14.31
N ASP A 635 -7.92 29.02 -13.70
CA ASP A 635 -8.41 28.96 -12.32
C ASP A 635 -7.30 28.93 -11.27
N ILE A 636 -6.31 29.82 -11.44
CA ILE A 636 -5.15 29.92 -10.55
C ILE A 636 -5.50 30.42 -9.14
N ASP A 637 -6.66 31.05 -8.96
CA ASP A 637 -7.12 31.55 -7.66
C ASP A 637 -7.59 30.46 -6.70
N VAL A 638 -7.62 29.20 -7.15
CA VAL A 638 -7.65 28.07 -6.21
C VAL A 638 -6.42 28.10 -5.29
N VAL A 639 -5.29 28.64 -5.73
CA VAL A 639 -4.12 28.89 -4.87
C VAL A 639 -4.45 29.87 -3.75
N THR A 640 -5.22 30.93 -4.02
CA THR A 640 -5.67 31.91 -3.02
C THR A 640 -6.57 31.25 -1.97
N HIS A 641 -7.49 30.37 -2.40
CA HIS A 641 -8.33 29.61 -1.48
C HIS A 641 -7.51 28.70 -0.57
N GLU A 642 -6.64 27.87 -1.15
CA GLU A 642 -5.85 26.89 -0.40
C GLU A 642 -4.80 27.54 0.50
N ALA A 643 -4.15 28.61 0.04
CA ALA A 643 -3.15 29.33 0.82
C ALA A 643 -3.79 29.96 2.08
N MET A 644 -5.05 30.40 1.99
CA MET A 644 -5.79 30.90 3.16
C MET A 644 -5.95 29.82 4.25
N HIS A 645 -6.09 28.53 3.90
CA HIS A 645 -6.14 27.47 4.92
C HIS A 645 -4.84 27.34 5.73
N ILE A 646 -3.69 27.71 5.16
CA ILE A 646 -2.41 27.81 5.89
C ILE A 646 -2.44 29.02 6.84
N VAL A 647 -3.05 30.14 6.44
CA VAL A 647 -3.19 31.35 7.26
C VAL A 647 -4.15 31.12 8.43
N GLN A 648 -5.25 30.41 8.18
CA GLN A 648 -6.23 29.98 9.19
C GLN A 648 -5.55 29.15 10.29
N HIS A 649 -4.81 28.10 9.91
CA HIS A 649 -4.09 27.19 10.82
C HIS A 649 -4.92 26.79 12.05
N TYR A 650 -6.20 26.46 11.83
CA TYR A 650 -7.09 26.02 12.90
C TYR A 650 -6.64 24.67 13.44
N GLN A 651 -6.75 24.47 14.75
CA GLN A 651 -6.34 23.20 15.37
C GLN A 651 -7.27 22.05 14.93
N ALA A 652 -6.78 20.80 14.94
CA ALA A 652 -7.47 19.64 14.35
C ALA A 652 -8.92 19.39 14.84
N ASN A 653 -9.26 19.81 16.06
CA ASN A 653 -10.62 19.71 16.62
C ASN A 653 -11.52 20.93 16.29
N ASN A 654 -10.96 21.97 15.66
CA ASN A 654 -11.56 23.31 15.46
C ASN A 654 -11.71 23.71 13.99
N TYR A 655 -11.57 22.78 13.05
CA TYR A 655 -12.07 22.97 11.68
C TYR A 655 -13.61 23.07 11.62
N GLN A 656 -14.28 22.92 12.77
CA GLN A 656 -15.72 23.04 12.93
C GLN A 656 -16.11 24.46 13.39
N PRO A 657 -17.16 25.07 12.79
CA PRO A 657 -18.00 24.49 11.76
C PRO A 657 -17.37 24.64 10.36
N ARG A 658 -17.27 23.53 9.61
CA ARG A 658 -16.57 23.46 8.32
C ARG A 658 -17.05 24.51 7.30
N TRP A 659 -18.35 24.78 7.24
CA TRP A 659 -18.92 25.75 6.30
C TRP A 659 -18.30 27.16 6.44
N LEU A 660 -17.89 27.54 7.66
CA LEU A 660 -17.33 28.85 7.95
C LEU A 660 -15.86 28.91 7.54
N SER A 661 -15.09 27.85 7.81
CA SER A 661 -13.69 27.72 7.38
C SER A 661 -13.56 27.84 5.85
N GLU A 662 -14.36 27.07 5.11
CA GLU A 662 -14.42 27.07 3.64
C GLU A 662 -14.98 28.40 3.10
N GLY A 663 -15.99 28.96 3.78
CA GLY A 663 -16.59 30.25 3.42
C GLY A 663 -15.63 31.43 3.56
N ILE A 664 -14.77 31.44 4.59
CA ILE A 664 -13.73 32.44 4.77
C ILE A 664 -12.68 32.34 3.66
N ALA A 665 -12.26 31.12 3.29
CA ALA A 665 -11.30 30.92 2.21
C ALA A 665 -11.82 31.46 0.86
N ASP A 666 -13.09 31.20 0.53
CA ASP A 666 -13.70 31.78 -0.69
C ASP A 666 -13.98 33.29 -0.57
N TYR A 667 -14.25 33.83 0.62
CA TYR A 667 -14.34 35.28 0.85
C TYR A 667 -12.99 35.97 0.57
N VAL A 668 -11.89 35.38 1.03
CA VAL A 668 -10.53 35.86 0.80
C VAL A 668 -10.16 35.73 -0.68
N ARG A 669 -10.53 34.61 -1.32
CA ARG A 669 -10.39 34.42 -2.78
C ARG A 669 -11.09 35.52 -3.57
N GLN A 670 -12.28 35.96 -3.16
CA GLN A 670 -12.96 37.09 -3.80
C GLN A 670 -12.21 38.41 -3.64
N LEU A 671 -11.55 38.65 -2.49
CA LEU A 671 -10.83 39.90 -2.22
C LEU A 671 -9.48 40.00 -2.93
N TYR A 672 -8.71 38.91 -2.95
CA TYR A 672 -7.32 38.93 -3.41
C TYR A 672 -7.06 38.13 -4.69
N GLY A 673 -8.05 37.38 -5.18
CA GLY A 673 -7.94 36.61 -6.41
C GLY A 673 -7.63 37.48 -7.63
N LEU A 674 -6.71 37.01 -8.48
CA LEU A 674 -6.20 37.72 -9.65
C LEU A 674 -6.95 37.37 -10.93
N SER A 675 -7.63 36.22 -10.97
CA SER A 675 -8.14 35.55 -12.16
C SER A 675 -9.60 35.08 -12.05
N ASN A 676 -10.31 35.34 -10.95
CA ASN A 676 -11.70 34.91 -10.74
C ASN A 676 -12.60 35.16 -11.95
N LYS A 677 -12.58 36.38 -12.51
CA LYS A 677 -13.34 36.72 -13.73
C LYS A 677 -12.90 35.90 -14.94
N ALA A 678 -11.60 35.72 -15.12
CA ALA A 678 -11.03 35.01 -16.26
C ALA A 678 -11.21 33.48 -16.17
N SER A 679 -11.38 32.93 -14.96
CA SER A 679 -11.72 31.53 -14.72
C SER A 679 -13.23 31.25 -14.68
N GLY A 680 -14.06 32.29 -14.72
CA GLY A 680 -15.52 32.16 -14.58
C GLY A 680 -15.97 31.88 -13.14
N TRP A 681 -15.07 31.98 -12.17
CA TRP A 681 -15.41 31.86 -10.75
C TRP A 681 -16.16 33.12 -10.28
N SER A 682 -17.27 32.91 -9.57
CA SER A 682 -18.06 33.98 -8.98
C SER A 682 -18.84 33.46 -7.78
N MET A 683 -19.15 34.36 -6.84
CA MET A 683 -20.10 34.08 -5.76
C MET A 683 -21.53 34.07 -6.33
N PRO A 684 -22.26 32.95 -6.25
CA PRO A 684 -23.56 32.80 -6.92
C PRO A 684 -24.61 33.75 -6.34
N PRO A 685 -25.60 34.18 -7.13
CA PRO A 685 -26.74 34.92 -6.60
C PRO A 685 -27.52 34.08 -5.59
N VAL A 686 -28.25 34.74 -4.68
CA VAL A 686 -29.13 34.03 -3.73
C VAL A 686 -30.28 33.37 -4.49
N MET A 687 -30.44 32.07 -4.30
CA MET A 687 -31.52 31.26 -4.87
C MET A 687 -32.36 30.63 -3.75
N SER A 688 -33.62 30.32 -4.05
CA SER A 688 -34.50 29.61 -3.12
C SER A 688 -33.88 28.28 -2.67
N GLY A 689 -33.97 27.97 -1.38
CA GLY A 689 -33.40 26.75 -0.80
C GLY A 689 -31.91 26.81 -0.45
N MET A 690 -31.20 27.91 -0.72
CA MET A 690 -29.81 28.08 -0.28
C MET A 690 -29.67 28.28 1.23
N ASN A 691 -28.57 27.79 1.79
CA ASN A 691 -28.20 27.96 3.20
C ASN A 691 -26.69 28.22 3.36
N TYR A 692 -26.29 29.05 4.33
CA TYR A 692 -24.87 29.32 4.64
C TYR A 692 -24.08 28.05 5.00
N GLN A 693 -24.73 27.01 5.53
CA GLN A 693 -24.12 25.73 5.89
C GLN A 693 -23.59 24.96 4.66
N TYR A 694 -23.97 25.35 3.44
CA TYR A 694 -23.38 24.81 2.22
C TYR A 694 -21.92 25.26 1.99
N GLY A 695 -21.42 26.21 2.79
CA GLY A 695 -20.02 26.63 2.77
C GLY A 695 -19.60 27.34 1.50
N TYR A 696 -18.29 27.38 1.25
CA TYR A 696 -17.68 27.86 0.00
C TYR A 696 -18.29 29.21 -0.47
N ARG A 697 -18.48 29.37 -1.78
CA ARG A 697 -19.02 30.56 -2.45
C ARG A 697 -20.34 31.08 -1.87
N ILE A 698 -21.20 30.22 -1.33
CA ILE A 698 -22.48 30.63 -0.73
C ILE A 698 -22.24 31.34 0.60
N ALA A 699 -21.44 30.72 1.47
CA ALA A 699 -21.02 31.31 2.74
C ALA A 699 -20.16 32.56 2.51
N ALA A 700 -19.24 32.52 1.56
CA ALA A 700 -18.39 33.65 1.19
C ALA A 700 -19.21 34.90 0.80
N ARG A 701 -20.27 34.72 0.00
CA ARG A 701 -21.15 35.83 -0.40
C ARG A 701 -21.84 36.47 0.80
N PHE A 702 -22.29 35.65 1.73
CA PHE A 702 -22.93 36.10 2.95
C PHE A 702 -21.93 36.81 3.88
N LEU A 703 -20.73 36.25 4.07
CA LEU A 703 -19.65 36.91 4.82
C LEU A 703 -19.26 38.24 4.18
N PHE A 704 -19.26 38.31 2.85
CA PHE A 704 -19.01 39.54 2.12
C PHE A 704 -20.10 40.59 2.34
N TRP A 705 -21.37 40.18 2.32
CA TRP A 705 -22.49 41.06 2.68
C TRP A 705 -22.39 41.56 4.14
N ILE A 706 -22.02 40.70 5.08
CA ILE A 706 -21.80 41.11 6.49
C ILE A 706 -20.70 42.15 6.57
N ALA A 707 -19.57 41.91 5.89
CA ALA A 707 -18.46 42.86 5.85
C ALA A 707 -18.87 44.22 5.25
N GLN A 708 -19.77 44.24 4.27
CA GLN A 708 -20.22 45.48 3.65
C GLN A 708 -21.25 46.25 4.49
N TYR A 709 -22.19 45.56 5.12
CA TYR A 709 -23.39 46.19 5.68
C TYR A 709 -23.52 46.11 7.20
N LYS A 710 -22.72 45.28 7.87
CA LYS A 710 -22.85 45.03 9.32
C LYS A 710 -21.58 45.41 10.07
N ASP A 711 -20.47 44.76 9.74
CA ASP A 711 -19.19 44.97 10.40
C ASP A 711 -18.06 44.58 9.43
N LYS A 712 -17.34 45.59 8.95
CA LYS A 712 -16.22 45.45 7.99
C LYS A 712 -15.07 44.57 8.47
N ASP A 713 -14.90 44.44 9.79
CA ASP A 713 -13.83 43.66 10.40
C ASP A 713 -14.34 42.31 10.93
N PHE A 714 -15.63 42.00 10.74
CA PHE A 714 -16.27 40.78 11.24
C PHE A 714 -15.53 39.51 10.84
N VAL A 715 -15.22 39.35 9.55
CA VAL A 715 -14.62 38.11 9.04
C VAL A 715 -13.23 37.89 9.64
N LYS A 716 -12.44 38.95 9.82
CA LYS A 716 -11.12 38.88 10.49
C LYS A 716 -11.25 38.51 11.96
N GLU A 717 -12.26 39.05 12.64
CA GLU A 717 -12.54 38.72 14.05
C GLU A 717 -12.94 37.26 14.21
N VAL A 718 -13.84 36.77 13.34
CA VAL A 718 -14.27 35.37 13.33
C VAL A 718 -13.08 34.44 13.07
N ASP A 719 -12.32 34.69 12.01
CA ASP A 719 -11.11 33.93 11.67
C ASP A 719 -10.11 33.88 12.85
N ARG A 720 -9.82 35.03 13.46
CA ARG A 720 -8.97 35.11 14.66
C ARG A 720 -9.54 34.29 15.81
N SER A 721 -10.83 34.41 16.09
CA SER A 721 -11.48 33.67 17.19
C SER A 721 -11.46 32.15 16.95
N MET A 722 -11.59 31.69 15.70
CA MET A 722 -11.48 30.28 15.33
C MET A 722 -10.05 29.78 15.52
N ARG A 723 -9.05 30.55 15.09
CA ARG A 723 -7.62 30.22 15.27
C ARG A 723 -7.20 30.20 16.74
N GLU A 724 -7.77 31.07 17.57
CA GLU A 724 -7.51 31.14 19.01
C GLU A 724 -8.36 30.17 19.85
N ASN A 725 -9.19 29.33 19.22
CA ASN A 725 -10.13 28.41 19.88
C ASN A 725 -11.14 29.11 20.80
N LYS A 726 -11.53 30.34 20.50
CA LYS A 726 -12.49 31.17 21.27
C LYS A 726 -13.82 31.36 20.54
N TYR A 727 -13.97 30.84 19.33
CA TYR A 727 -15.18 30.99 18.55
C TYR A 727 -16.39 30.35 19.22
N THR A 728 -17.47 31.11 19.34
CA THR A 728 -18.79 30.64 19.76
C THR A 728 -19.86 31.36 18.94
N ALA A 729 -21.06 30.77 18.83
CA ALA A 729 -22.16 31.37 18.08
C ALA A 729 -22.60 32.75 18.61
N SER A 730 -22.23 33.13 19.84
CA SER A 730 -22.55 34.46 20.37
C SER A 730 -21.80 35.59 19.67
N ILE A 731 -20.68 35.32 19.01
CA ILE A 731 -19.87 36.34 18.32
C ILE A 731 -20.68 37.08 17.25
N TRP A 732 -21.60 36.38 16.56
CA TRP A 732 -22.50 36.95 15.56
C TRP A 732 -23.34 38.07 16.17
N LYS A 733 -24.01 37.79 17.29
CA LYS A 733 -24.86 38.77 17.98
C LYS A 733 -24.05 39.87 18.66
N GLN A 734 -22.91 39.54 19.25
CA GLN A 734 -22.05 40.52 19.91
C GLN A 734 -21.47 41.55 18.95
N ARG A 735 -21.09 41.13 17.74
CA ARG A 735 -20.47 42.02 16.75
C ARG A 735 -21.48 42.73 15.85
N THR A 736 -22.59 42.08 15.52
CA THR A 736 -23.55 42.61 14.53
C THR A 736 -24.88 43.05 15.12
N GLY A 737 -25.13 42.77 16.41
CA GLY A 737 -26.41 42.97 17.07
C GLY A 737 -27.47 41.89 16.75
N LYS A 738 -27.20 40.98 15.81
CA LYS A 738 -28.14 39.95 15.35
C LYS A 738 -27.53 38.54 15.41
N THR A 739 -28.38 37.57 15.67
CA THR A 739 -28.02 36.14 15.58
C THR A 739 -27.70 35.74 14.13
N LEU A 740 -27.02 34.62 13.96
CA LEU A 740 -26.66 34.08 12.64
C LEU A 740 -27.90 33.88 11.73
N ASP A 741 -29.00 33.34 12.28
CA ASP A 741 -30.22 33.09 11.50
C ASP A 741 -30.94 34.38 11.12
N GLU A 742 -30.98 35.38 12.03
CA GLU A 742 -31.54 36.71 11.72
C GLU A 742 -30.73 37.43 10.63
N LEU A 743 -29.40 37.29 10.66
CA LEU A 743 -28.52 37.84 9.62
C LEU A 743 -28.75 37.14 8.27
N TRP A 744 -28.89 35.82 8.27
CA TRP A 744 -29.17 35.06 7.05
C TRP A 744 -30.52 35.43 6.44
N GLN A 745 -31.56 35.57 7.27
CA GLN A 745 -32.88 36.01 6.84
C GLN A 745 -32.83 37.44 6.26
N GLU A 746 -32.08 38.34 6.89
CA GLU A 746 -31.92 39.70 6.37
C GLU A 746 -31.16 39.71 5.04
N TYR A 747 -30.05 38.97 4.94
CA TYR A 747 -29.25 38.82 3.73
C TYR A 747 -30.09 38.28 2.57
N THR A 748 -30.87 37.22 2.79
CA THR A 748 -31.71 36.62 1.74
C THR A 748 -32.83 37.54 1.28
N THR A 749 -33.29 38.48 2.12
CA THR A 749 -34.25 39.53 1.76
C THR A 749 -33.58 40.70 1.03
N LYS A 750 -32.32 41.01 1.34
CA LYS A 750 -31.55 42.13 0.77
C LYS A 750 -30.16 41.67 0.29
N PRO A 751 -30.07 40.82 -0.75
CA PRO A 751 -28.84 40.09 -1.09
C PRO A 751 -27.83 40.88 -1.93
N GLN A 752 -28.05 42.19 -2.09
CA GLN A 752 -27.22 43.05 -2.92
C GLN A 752 -25.83 43.20 -2.30
N ILE A 753 -24.78 43.01 -3.09
CA ILE A 753 -23.39 43.27 -2.70
C ILE A 753 -22.71 44.03 -3.83
N ASN A 754 -21.73 44.86 -3.48
CA ASN A 754 -20.93 45.60 -4.45
C ASN A 754 -19.59 44.87 -4.64
N LEU A 755 -19.44 44.19 -5.78
CA LEU A 755 -18.22 43.46 -6.16
C LEU A 755 -17.17 44.37 -6.79
#